data_AF-A0A077ZPA1-F1
#
_entry.id   AF-A0A077ZPA1-F1
#
_cell.length_a   1.000
_cell.length_b   1.000
_cell.length_c   1.000
_cell.angle_alpha   90.00
_cell.angle_beta   90.00
_cell.angle_gamma   90.00
#
_symmetry.space_group_name_H-M   'P 1'
#
loop_
_entity.id
_entity.type
_entity.pdbx_description
1 polymer ?
#
loop_
_entity_poly.entity_id
_entity_poly.type
_entity_poly.pdbx_seq_one_letter_code
_entity_poly.pdbx_strand_id
1 'polypeptide(L)'
;MQLGFAMLEAGTVRQKNSSNILLKNMLDTYIGAIAYYLIGFGLANNANGGIIGNAQFASKNFGPHEYLQWIFQYSVCSNITTIVAGSLAERTFVDTYMIFAFLMTSLIYPILASWVVGGGWLQQLGFKDFAGSGYVHMLGGCSGLVGTIILGPRLGILGSTQQQSQQTVVQGQPQSYKRKSTGSLKNQQLPGFIHQNSKNKFISDFDQNFVNAGGNKDDNQIIKIKHSRQMSINESAIGNQISDRGDDPDDLQDLQQIQNAIQSKQKRSFSIASRDKNYFNRKFEILHNDEPAKLKVEKILEDLKITPSDYPGSSEVPYYPHQNEIQDAITESPIKFNYDPYQFSKKTPGRLDMQVGQKAYGKLFLSPRQKQRIKKIREEYPEFQIVDDLQVNQIIKLYDTNIKAAFRPNSVPLIVQGTLFLWFCWLFFNGGSSLSVSQAKLKNQPEKVIMNTLISSASACVSILFLRPLLMQKSDFTEKYPTQQICNALIVGLVSITGASNNVKPGVALIIGVIGTIFYCIACRLFEKFKIDDPLEASQIHAVCGLWGVLCIGFFDETHGLFFIWNARQLGIQALGAFAIIVWSCGTSFIYFYSLNKVNKFRVGHIYEITGMDVLMHGGTDLLSNDMINKIEQEQRTLANRNNR
;
A
#
# COMPACT_ATOMS: atom_id res chain seq x y z
N MET A 1 15.74 6.28 3.06
CA MET A 1 14.45 5.99 3.72
C MET A 1 13.32 6.86 3.19
N GLN A 2 13.41 8.20 3.24
CA GLN A 2 12.33 9.11 2.76
C GLN A 2 11.64 8.72 1.45
N LEU A 3 12.37 8.47 0.36
CA LEU A 3 11.76 8.01 -0.91
C LEU A 3 10.93 6.72 -0.75
N GLY A 4 11.40 5.79 0.08
CA GLY A 4 10.70 4.54 0.38
C GLY A 4 9.42 4.76 1.18
N PHE A 5 9.41 5.70 2.12
CA PHE A 5 8.16 6.16 2.75
C PHE A 5 7.25 6.80 1.69
N ALA A 6 7.72 7.79 0.93
CA ALA A 6 6.90 8.52 -0.05
C ALA A 6 6.17 7.58 -1.03
N MET A 7 6.85 6.53 -1.49
CA MET A 7 6.29 5.47 -2.32
C MET A 7 5.27 4.60 -1.56
N LEU A 8 5.58 4.18 -0.33
CA LEU A 8 4.66 3.42 0.53
C LEU A 8 3.39 4.20 0.87
N GLU A 9 3.51 5.47 1.25
CA GLU A 9 2.40 6.35 1.61
C GLU A 9 1.51 6.63 0.39
N ALA A 10 2.10 7.09 -0.72
CA ALA A 10 1.38 7.42 -1.95
C ALA A 10 0.75 6.19 -2.61
N GLY A 11 1.33 4.99 -2.38
CA GLY A 11 0.76 3.72 -2.79
C GLY A 11 -0.45 3.30 -1.93
N THR A 12 -0.43 3.62 -0.64
CA THR A 12 -1.45 3.20 0.35
C THR A 12 -2.70 4.08 0.35
N VAL A 13 -2.58 5.40 0.16
CA VAL A 13 -3.74 6.30 0.11
C VAL A 13 -4.62 6.08 -1.13
N ARG A 14 -5.82 6.69 -1.16
CA ARG A 14 -6.62 6.80 -2.39
C ARG A 14 -5.94 7.71 -3.42
N GLN A 15 -6.02 7.36 -4.70
CA GLN A 15 -5.34 8.01 -5.84
C GLN A 15 -5.39 9.55 -5.83
N LYS A 16 -6.54 10.13 -5.48
CA LYS A 16 -6.82 11.58 -5.38
C LYS A 16 -6.00 12.38 -4.34
N ASN A 17 -5.15 11.70 -3.59
CA ASN A 17 -4.31 12.24 -2.52
C ASN A 17 -2.82 11.84 -2.69
N SER A 18 -2.45 11.24 -3.82
CA SER A 18 -1.13 10.68 -4.09
C SER A 18 -0.07 11.78 -4.23
N SER A 19 -0.33 12.80 -5.04
CA SER A 19 0.60 13.90 -5.30
C SER A 19 0.83 14.73 -4.03
N ASN A 20 -0.22 14.97 -3.26
CA ASN A 20 -0.15 15.68 -1.99
C ASN A 20 0.71 14.95 -0.95
N ILE A 21 0.65 13.61 -0.92
CA ILE A 21 1.49 12.79 -0.05
C ILE A 21 2.96 12.81 -0.48
N LEU A 22 3.24 12.67 -1.78
CA LEU A 22 4.60 12.80 -2.32
C LEU A 22 5.21 14.18 -2.00
N LEU A 23 4.43 15.26 -2.14
CA LEU A 23 4.86 16.61 -1.79
C LEU A 23 5.13 16.76 -0.28
N LYS A 24 4.26 16.25 0.60
CA LYS A 24 4.50 16.25 2.06
C LYS A 24 5.84 15.59 2.42
N ASN A 25 6.13 14.42 1.84
CA ASN A 25 7.38 13.68 2.07
C ASN A 25 8.62 14.46 1.56
N MET A 26 8.49 15.14 0.42
CA MET A 26 9.55 16.00 -0.11
C MET A 26 9.81 17.21 0.79
N LEU A 27 8.75 17.89 1.25
CA LEU A 27 8.88 19.06 2.11
C LEU A 27 9.36 18.70 3.52
N ASP A 28 8.96 17.57 4.08
CA ASP A 28 9.48 17.03 5.35
C ASP A 28 11.01 16.87 5.32
N THR A 29 11.55 16.43 4.18
CA THR A 29 12.98 16.31 3.94
C THR A 29 13.65 17.70 4.02
N TYR A 30 13.18 18.69 3.25
CA TYR A 30 13.83 20.01 3.19
C TYR A 30 13.58 20.91 4.42
N ILE A 31 12.37 20.95 4.94
CA ILE A 31 12.03 21.68 6.17
C ILE A 31 12.77 21.05 7.35
N GLY A 32 12.80 19.72 7.43
CA GLY A 32 13.56 18.99 8.44
C GLY A 32 15.06 19.30 8.41
N ALA A 33 15.67 19.41 7.22
CA ALA A 33 17.08 19.79 7.09
C ALA A 33 17.36 21.19 7.65
N ILE A 34 16.54 22.18 7.27
CA ILE A 34 16.69 23.57 7.71
C ILE A 34 16.44 23.70 9.22
N ALA A 35 15.37 23.10 9.74
CA ALA A 35 15.01 23.12 11.15
C ALA A 35 16.05 22.42 12.05
N TYR A 36 16.57 21.27 11.59
CA TYR A 36 17.59 20.53 12.33
C TYR A 36 18.97 21.20 12.26
N TYR A 37 19.31 21.89 11.17
CA TYR A 37 20.52 22.72 11.06
C TYR A 37 20.47 23.97 11.96
N LEU A 38 19.37 24.73 11.90
CA LEU A 38 19.25 25.98 12.65
C LEU A 38 19.16 25.74 14.16
N ILE A 39 18.34 24.77 14.59
CA ILE A 39 18.00 24.57 16.01
C ILE A 39 18.34 23.15 16.45
N GLY A 40 17.85 22.13 15.73
CA GLY A 40 17.78 20.76 16.24
C GLY A 40 19.12 20.16 16.70
N PHE A 41 20.17 20.25 15.89
CA PHE A 41 21.48 19.69 16.25
C PHE A 41 22.04 20.28 17.56
N GLY A 42 21.84 21.58 17.79
CA GLY A 42 22.29 22.27 19.00
C GLY A 42 21.51 21.89 20.26
N LEU A 43 20.28 21.37 20.14
CA LEU A 43 19.53 20.80 21.26
C LEU A 43 19.82 19.30 21.44
N ALA A 44 20.28 18.59 20.41
CA ALA A 44 20.36 17.13 20.38
C ALA A 44 21.63 16.53 21.00
N ASN A 45 22.69 17.30 21.20
CA ASN A 45 24.03 16.76 21.51
C ASN A 45 24.72 17.45 22.69
N ASN A 46 25.58 16.71 23.39
CA ASN A 46 26.38 17.17 24.54
C ASN A 46 25.55 17.71 25.72
N ALA A 47 24.48 16.99 26.08
CA ALA A 47 23.56 17.36 27.16
C ALA A 47 24.12 17.12 28.58
N ASN A 48 25.23 16.39 28.72
CA ASN A 48 25.99 16.24 29.97
C ASN A 48 25.17 15.82 31.21
N GLY A 49 24.19 14.92 31.03
CA GLY A 49 23.27 14.46 32.08
C GLY A 49 21.99 15.29 32.21
N GLY A 50 21.89 16.40 31.48
CA GLY A 50 20.71 17.24 31.40
C GLY A 50 19.62 16.74 30.44
N ILE A 51 18.75 17.68 30.09
CA ILE A 51 17.52 17.50 29.29
C ILE A 51 17.66 18.12 27.88
N ILE A 52 18.69 18.93 27.64
CA ILE A 52 18.93 19.66 26.39
C ILE A 52 20.46 19.74 26.15
N GLY A 53 20.87 19.73 24.89
CA GLY A 53 22.25 19.87 24.43
C GLY A 53 22.89 21.26 24.57
N ASN A 54 24.11 21.39 24.05
CA ASN A 54 25.06 22.48 24.30
C ASN A 54 24.89 23.75 23.42
N ALA A 55 23.77 23.91 22.72
CA ALA A 55 23.46 25.07 21.88
C ALA A 55 24.42 25.31 20.68
N GLN A 56 24.92 24.23 20.05
CA GLN A 56 25.58 24.27 18.73
C GLN A 56 24.60 24.53 17.58
N PHE A 57 23.90 25.66 17.63
CA PHE A 57 22.97 26.13 16.60
C PHE A 57 23.69 26.58 15.32
N ALA A 58 23.08 26.36 14.15
CA ALA A 58 23.56 26.82 12.85
C ALA A 58 25.08 26.57 12.60
N SER A 59 25.52 25.33 12.79
CA SER A 59 26.92 24.88 12.69
C SER A 59 27.96 25.55 13.60
N LYS A 60 27.52 26.25 14.67
CA LYS A 60 28.43 26.83 15.67
C LYS A 60 29.37 25.77 16.24
N ASN A 61 30.67 26.04 16.14
CA ASN A 61 31.76 25.17 16.59
C ASN A 61 31.77 23.76 15.95
N PHE A 62 31.37 23.62 14.68
CA PHE A 62 31.47 22.35 13.95
C PHE A 62 32.89 22.07 13.46
N GLY A 63 33.41 20.88 13.76
CA GLY A 63 34.50 20.23 13.04
C GLY A 63 33.99 19.14 12.08
N PRO A 64 34.89 18.38 11.42
CA PRO A 64 34.53 17.33 10.48
C PRO A 64 33.62 16.23 11.07
N HIS A 65 33.76 15.96 12.38
CA HIS A 65 32.92 15.02 13.10
C HIS A 65 31.47 15.52 13.21
N GLU A 66 31.27 16.79 13.56
CA GLU A 66 29.94 17.39 13.73
C GLU A 66 29.19 17.48 12.39
N TYR A 67 29.88 17.72 11.27
CA TYR A 67 29.27 17.65 9.94
C TYR A 67 28.77 16.24 9.61
N LEU A 68 29.54 15.20 9.93
CA LEU A 68 29.15 13.79 9.71
C LEU A 68 28.00 13.37 10.66
N GLN A 69 28.08 13.79 11.92
CA GLN A 69 27.04 13.55 12.92
C GLN A 69 25.75 14.28 12.55
N TRP A 70 25.82 15.50 12.02
CA TRP A 70 24.67 16.27 11.55
C TRP A 70 23.93 15.55 10.43
N ILE A 71 24.62 15.16 9.34
CA ILE A 71 23.95 14.50 8.20
C ILE A 71 23.32 13.16 8.60
N PHE A 72 23.96 12.42 9.51
CA PHE A 72 23.40 11.17 10.07
C PHE A 72 22.16 11.45 10.94
N GLN A 73 22.28 12.30 11.96
CA GLN A 73 21.18 12.55 12.91
C GLN A 73 19.99 13.29 12.26
N TYR A 74 20.21 14.18 11.29
CA TYR A 74 19.14 14.74 10.46
C TYR A 74 18.45 13.65 9.63
N SER A 75 19.21 12.77 8.98
CA SER A 75 18.64 11.66 8.19
C SER A 75 17.73 10.78 9.06
N VAL A 76 18.15 10.48 10.30
CA VAL A 76 17.35 9.78 11.31
C VAL A 76 16.10 10.59 11.70
N CYS A 77 16.29 11.86 12.09
CA CYS A 77 15.23 12.79 12.50
C CYS A 77 14.10 12.90 11.47
N SER A 78 14.47 13.02 10.18
CA SER A 78 13.51 13.30 9.11
C SER A 78 12.46 12.19 8.97
N ASN A 79 12.82 10.92 9.21
CA ASN A 79 11.87 9.80 9.09
C ASN A 79 10.71 9.89 10.10
N ILE A 80 10.89 10.63 11.20
CA ILE A 80 9.92 10.72 12.30
C ILE A 80 8.74 11.60 11.91
N THR A 81 8.96 12.65 11.13
CA THR A 81 7.86 13.45 10.57
C THR A 81 7.04 12.54 9.66
N THR A 82 7.69 11.81 8.76
CA THR A 82 7.04 10.92 7.79
C THR A 82 6.19 9.83 8.45
N ILE A 83 6.66 9.21 9.55
CA ILE A 83 5.84 8.26 10.33
C ILE A 83 4.51 8.90 10.79
N VAL A 84 4.53 10.19 11.14
CA VAL A 84 3.31 10.96 11.48
C VAL A 84 2.54 11.39 10.22
N ALA A 85 3.21 11.70 9.11
CA ALA A 85 2.58 12.07 7.84
C ALA A 85 1.55 11.01 7.37
N GLY A 86 1.94 9.73 7.45
CA GLY A 86 1.14 8.56 7.09
C GLY A 86 -0.06 8.34 8.01
N SER A 87 0.13 8.39 9.34
CA SER A 87 -0.96 8.34 10.33
C SER A 87 -2.03 9.42 10.07
N LEU A 88 -1.59 10.61 9.67
CA LEU A 88 -2.44 11.77 9.43
C LEU A 88 -2.86 11.93 7.95
N ALA A 89 -2.65 10.92 7.12
CA ALA A 89 -2.90 11.00 5.68
C ALA A 89 -4.36 11.26 5.31
N GLU A 90 -4.54 11.75 4.08
CA GLU A 90 -5.81 12.06 3.40
C GLU A 90 -6.70 13.17 3.97
N ARG A 91 -6.47 13.65 5.21
CA ARG A 91 -7.41 14.58 5.89
C ARG A 91 -6.78 15.71 6.72
N THR A 92 -5.48 15.95 6.62
CA THR A 92 -4.79 17.08 7.28
C THR A 92 -4.45 18.19 6.31
N PHE A 93 -4.59 19.45 6.76
CA PHE A 93 -4.09 20.60 6.02
C PHE A 93 -2.55 20.52 5.89
N VAL A 94 -2.03 20.78 4.69
CA VAL A 94 -0.59 20.68 4.40
C VAL A 94 0.20 21.64 5.28
N ASP A 95 -0.11 22.94 5.25
CA ASP A 95 0.61 23.99 6.00
C ASP A 95 0.69 23.69 7.50
N THR A 96 -0.44 23.24 8.07
CA THR A 96 -0.55 22.81 9.47
C THR A 96 0.36 21.63 9.80
N TYR A 97 0.53 20.71 8.85
CA TYR A 97 1.47 19.59 8.98
C TYR A 97 2.93 20.01 8.73
N MET A 98 3.20 21.00 7.87
CA MET A 98 4.55 21.56 7.67
C MET A 98 5.09 22.25 8.93
N ILE A 99 4.22 22.96 9.67
CA ILE A 99 4.56 23.53 10.98
C ILE A 99 4.87 22.41 12.00
N PHE A 100 4.17 21.27 11.93
CA PHE A 100 4.48 20.11 12.76
C PHE A 100 5.86 19.51 12.40
N ALA A 101 6.14 19.33 11.11
CA ALA A 101 7.43 18.82 10.65
C ALA A 101 8.59 19.71 11.12
N PHE A 102 8.44 21.03 11.05
CA PHE A 102 9.39 21.99 11.63
C PHE A 102 9.56 21.81 13.14
N LEU A 103 8.47 21.75 13.93
CA LEU A 103 8.55 21.62 15.39
C LEU A 103 9.10 20.26 15.85
N MET A 104 8.75 19.18 15.15
CA MET A 104 9.29 17.84 15.39
C MET A 104 10.81 17.82 15.19
N THR A 105 11.30 18.41 14.10
CA THR A 105 12.72 18.40 13.73
C THR A 105 13.57 19.48 14.42
N SER A 106 12.99 20.60 14.84
CA SER A 106 13.71 21.64 15.61
C SER A 106 13.70 21.42 17.12
N LEU A 107 12.63 20.85 17.70
CA LEU A 107 12.43 20.79 19.15
C LEU A 107 12.14 19.37 19.67
N ILE A 108 11.09 18.70 19.18
CA ILE A 108 10.52 17.51 19.85
C ILE A 108 11.49 16.30 19.77
N TYR A 109 11.97 15.92 18.58
CA TYR A 109 12.99 14.88 18.44
C TYR A 109 14.33 15.30 19.05
N PRO A 110 14.89 16.49 18.76
CA PRO A 110 16.17 16.91 19.31
C PRO A 110 16.29 16.80 20.83
N ILE A 111 15.31 17.31 21.57
CA ILE A 111 15.30 17.24 23.03
C ILE A 111 15.30 15.77 23.49
N LEU A 112 14.48 14.91 22.87
CA LEU A 112 14.42 13.48 23.20
C LEU A 112 15.72 12.72 22.86
N ALA A 113 16.30 13.00 21.69
CA ALA A 113 17.59 12.45 21.26
C ALA A 113 18.70 12.84 22.23
N SER A 114 18.66 14.06 22.79
CA SER A 114 19.62 14.50 23.80
C SER A 114 19.61 13.63 25.05
N TRP A 115 18.44 13.12 25.48
CA TRP A 115 18.31 12.25 26.65
C TRP A 115 18.92 10.87 26.40
N VAL A 116 18.76 10.33 25.19
CA VAL A 116 18.97 8.91 24.86
C VAL A 116 20.31 8.64 24.17
N VAL A 117 20.77 9.52 23.28
CA VAL A 117 22.03 9.38 22.53
C VAL A 117 22.97 10.60 22.64
N GLY A 118 22.47 11.75 23.05
CA GLY A 118 23.22 13.02 23.14
C GLY A 118 23.90 13.29 24.49
N GLY A 119 24.08 12.29 25.35
CA GLY A 119 24.77 12.40 26.63
C GLY A 119 23.90 12.82 27.83
N GLY A 120 22.57 12.86 27.67
CA GLY A 120 21.62 13.29 28.70
C GLY A 120 21.22 12.23 29.72
N TRP A 121 20.20 12.55 30.53
CA TRP A 121 19.86 11.82 31.75
C TRP A 121 19.49 10.33 31.56
N LEU A 122 18.76 9.96 30.51
CA LEU A 122 18.41 8.55 30.27
C LEU A 122 19.65 7.72 29.93
N GLN A 123 20.52 8.23 29.07
CA GLN A 123 21.76 7.56 28.69
C GLN A 123 22.69 7.39 29.91
N GLN A 124 22.80 8.41 30.78
CA GLN A 124 23.55 8.30 32.04
C GLN A 124 22.94 7.32 33.04
N LEU A 125 21.62 7.16 33.06
CA LEU A 125 20.93 6.14 33.88
C LEU A 125 21.22 4.70 33.39
N GLY A 126 21.76 4.55 32.17
CA GLY A 126 22.02 3.27 31.52
C GLY A 126 20.90 2.80 30.58
N PHE A 127 20.00 3.70 30.16
CA PHE A 127 19.03 3.40 29.12
C PHE A 127 19.74 3.16 27.78
N LYS A 128 19.27 2.15 27.04
CA LYS A 128 19.85 1.74 25.77
C LYS A 128 18.79 1.81 24.68
N ASP A 129 19.13 2.44 23.58
CA ASP A 129 18.37 2.38 22.33
C ASP A 129 19.34 2.67 21.18
N PHE A 130 19.92 1.63 20.59
CA PHE A 130 21.09 1.76 19.71
C PHE A 130 20.82 2.56 18.41
N ALA A 131 19.61 2.45 17.86
CA ALA A 131 19.24 3.10 16.60
C ALA A 131 17.83 3.71 16.59
N GLY A 132 17.06 3.64 17.68
CA GLY A 132 15.81 4.40 17.82
C GLY A 132 14.49 3.61 17.83
N SER A 133 14.42 2.40 18.40
CA SER A 133 13.11 1.77 18.66
C SER A 133 12.21 2.66 19.53
N GLY A 134 12.82 3.41 20.47
CA GLY A 134 12.19 4.41 21.31
C GLY A 134 12.25 5.82 20.70
N TYR A 135 13.44 6.41 20.63
CA TYR A 135 13.59 7.85 20.34
C TYR A 135 13.30 8.24 18.88
N VAL A 136 13.13 7.27 17.97
CA VAL A 136 12.70 7.48 16.58
C VAL A 136 11.32 6.89 16.35
N HIS A 137 11.15 5.58 16.49
CA HIS A 137 9.92 4.88 16.14
C HIS A 137 8.80 5.10 17.17
N MET A 138 9.05 4.86 18.45
CA MET A 138 8.01 5.11 19.46
C MET A 138 7.63 6.59 19.53
N LEU A 139 8.60 7.51 19.34
CA LEU A 139 8.30 8.95 19.17
C LEU A 139 7.35 9.19 17.99
N GLY A 140 7.72 8.79 16.78
CA GLY A 140 6.88 8.99 15.58
C GLY A 140 5.50 8.35 15.72
N GLY A 141 5.45 7.09 16.16
CA GLY A 141 4.21 6.33 16.30
C GLY A 141 3.28 6.87 17.39
N CYS A 142 3.80 7.28 18.56
CA CYS A 142 2.98 7.90 19.61
C CYS A 142 2.45 9.26 19.18
N SER A 143 3.26 10.06 18.47
CA SER A 143 2.84 11.33 17.88
C SER A 143 1.75 11.14 16.82
N GLY A 144 1.93 10.15 15.93
CA GLY A 144 0.95 9.76 14.91
C GLY A 144 -0.36 9.27 15.52
N LEU A 145 -0.30 8.47 16.60
CA LEU A 145 -1.45 7.98 17.34
C LEU A 145 -2.27 9.10 17.96
N VAL A 146 -1.62 10.02 18.68
CA VAL A 146 -2.31 11.16 19.32
C VAL A 146 -2.96 12.07 18.29
N GLY A 147 -2.26 12.38 17.20
CA GLY A 147 -2.85 13.13 16.09
C GLY A 147 -4.04 12.38 15.47
N THR A 148 -3.93 11.07 15.23
CA THR A 148 -4.99 10.23 14.63
C THR A 148 -6.24 10.18 15.51
N ILE A 149 -6.09 10.07 16.83
CA ILE A 149 -7.21 10.07 17.79
C ILE A 149 -7.93 11.43 17.78
N ILE A 150 -7.19 12.55 17.79
CA ILE A 150 -7.76 13.90 17.78
C ILE A 150 -8.43 14.21 16.43
N LEU A 151 -7.85 13.73 15.33
CA LEU A 151 -8.29 13.95 13.95
C LEU A 151 -9.53 13.12 13.57
N GLY A 152 -9.67 11.93 14.17
CA GLY A 152 -10.71 10.97 13.86
C GLY A 152 -10.54 10.28 12.49
N PRO A 153 -11.49 9.41 12.11
CA PRO A 153 -11.36 8.56 10.92
C PRO A 153 -11.74 9.25 9.62
N ARG A 154 -11.12 8.83 8.51
CA ARG A 154 -11.43 9.26 7.14
C ARG A 154 -12.88 8.94 6.75
N LEU A 155 -13.47 9.81 5.93
CA LEU A 155 -14.74 9.52 5.27
C LEU A 155 -14.68 8.21 4.47
N GLY A 156 -15.66 7.34 4.70
CA GLY A 156 -15.84 6.05 4.02
C GLY A 156 -15.26 4.83 4.74
N ILE A 157 -14.38 4.99 5.73
CA ILE A 157 -13.68 3.85 6.36
C ILE A 157 -14.51 3.19 7.46
N LEU A 158 -14.93 3.94 8.49
CA LEU A 158 -15.49 3.36 9.73
C LEU A 158 -17.03 3.39 9.82
N GLY A 159 -17.70 2.89 8.77
CA GLY A 159 -19.08 2.39 8.82
C GLY A 159 -20.20 3.41 9.07
N SER A 160 -19.89 4.70 9.24
CA SER A 160 -20.83 5.78 9.63
C SER A 160 -21.98 6.03 8.66
N THR A 161 -21.97 5.45 7.46
CA THR A 161 -23.06 5.55 6.47
C THR A 161 -23.65 4.19 6.02
N GLN A 162 -23.36 3.08 6.70
CA GLN A 162 -23.88 1.73 6.32
C GLN A 162 -24.90 1.09 7.29
N GLN A 163 -24.96 1.49 8.57
CA GLN A 163 -25.86 0.86 9.55
C GLN A 163 -27.38 1.07 9.32
N GLN A 164 -27.78 1.82 8.28
CA GLN A 164 -29.19 2.05 7.91
C GLN A 164 -29.57 1.60 6.48
N SER A 165 -28.66 0.98 5.72
CA SER A 165 -28.93 0.61 4.31
C SER A 165 -28.87 -0.89 4.00
N GLN A 166 -28.34 -1.73 4.90
CA GLN A 166 -28.31 -3.19 4.69
C GLN A 166 -29.60 -3.90 5.16
N GLN A 167 -30.44 -3.28 5.99
CA GLN A 167 -31.73 -3.86 6.44
C GLN A 167 -32.89 -3.73 5.43
N THR A 168 -32.67 -3.09 4.27
CA THR A 168 -33.69 -2.92 3.22
C THR A 168 -33.40 -3.68 1.92
N VAL A 169 -32.47 -4.65 1.95
CA VAL A 169 -32.51 -5.77 1.00
C VAL A 169 -33.62 -6.71 1.47
N VAL A 170 -34.84 -6.44 0.99
CA VAL A 170 -36.03 -7.25 1.24
C VAL A 170 -35.75 -8.73 0.93
N GLN A 171 -36.26 -9.63 1.76
CA GLN A 171 -36.27 -11.08 1.51
C GLN A 171 -37.19 -11.43 0.33
N GLY A 172 -36.75 -11.09 -0.89
CA GLY A 172 -37.32 -11.60 -2.12
C GLY A 172 -37.02 -13.10 -2.22
N GLN A 173 -37.93 -13.93 -1.71
CA GLN A 173 -37.88 -15.37 -1.96
C GLN A 173 -37.82 -15.61 -3.47
N PRO A 174 -36.98 -16.53 -3.96
CA PRO A 174 -36.95 -16.86 -5.39
C PRO A 174 -38.26 -17.55 -5.77
N GLN A 175 -39.21 -16.78 -6.32
CA GLN A 175 -40.42 -17.34 -6.92
C GLN A 175 -40.01 -18.23 -8.11
N SER A 176 -40.12 -19.54 -7.91
CA SER A 176 -39.83 -20.53 -8.94
C SER A 176 -40.85 -20.41 -10.06
N TYR A 177 -40.40 -19.96 -11.24
CA TYR A 177 -41.21 -19.87 -12.45
C TYR A 177 -41.64 -21.29 -12.89
N LYS A 178 -42.80 -21.74 -12.40
CA LYS A 178 -43.39 -23.01 -12.81
C LYS A 178 -43.80 -22.92 -14.29
N ARG A 179 -42.98 -23.51 -15.18
CA ARG A 179 -43.45 -23.91 -16.52
C ARG A 179 -44.73 -24.73 -16.36
N LYS A 180 -45.80 -24.34 -17.06
CA LYS A 180 -47.02 -25.14 -17.16
C LYS A 180 -46.76 -26.35 -18.07
N SER A 181 -46.30 -27.46 -17.49
CA SER A 181 -46.34 -28.77 -18.13
C SER A 181 -47.74 -29.37 -17.92
N THR A 182 -48.54 -29.40 -18.97
CA THR A 182 -49.84 -30.09 -19.00
C THR A 182 -49.65 -31.60 -19.11
N GLY A 183 -50.29 -32.37 -18.23
CA GLY A 183 -50.64 -33.77 -18.52
C GLY A 183 -50.21 -34.85 -17.52
N SER A 184 -51.16 -35.75 -17.26
CA SER A 184 -51.00 -37.17 -16.91
C SER A 184 -50.59 -37.59 -15.48
N LEU A 185 -51.54 -38.30 -14.83
CA LEU A 185 -51.41 -39.48 -13.94
C LEU A 185 -50.34 -39.46 -12.82
N LYS A 186 -50.73 -39.40 -11.53
CA LYS A 186 -51.42 -40.39 -10.65
C LYS A 186 -50.49 -41.47 -10.06
N ASN A 187 -50.69 -41.71 -8.74
CA ASN A 187 -50.22 -42.85 -7.94
C ASN A 187 -48.69 -42.89 -7.64
N GLN A 188 -48.19 -43.44 -6.51
CA GLN A 188 -48.83 -43.99 -5.30
C GLN A 188 -47.88 -43.94 -4.06
N GLN A 189 -48.47 -44.03 -2.86
CA GLN A 189 -47.91 -44.59 -1.60
C GLN A 189 -46.72 -43.95 -0.83
N LEU A 190 -47.06 -43.55 0.40
CA LEU A 190 -46.27 -43.53 1.66
C LEU A 190 -45.97 -45.00 2.15
N PRO A 191 -45.11 -45.31 3.17
CA PRO A 191 -44.92 -44.53 4.43
C PRO A 191 -43.58 -44.59 5.24
N GLY A 192 -43.40 -43.61 6.14
CA GLY A 192 -42.79 -43.76 7.49
C GLY A 192 -41.25 -43.86 7.65
N PHE A 193 -40.68 -43.83 8.88
CA PHE A 193 -41.18 -43.31 10.19
C PHE A 193 -40.01 -43.17 11.22
N ILE A 194 -39.93 -42.06 11.97
CA ILE A 194 -39.33 -41.83 13.33
C ILE A 194 -37.80 -42.00 13.66
N HIS A 195 -37.25 -40.90 14.21
CA HIS A 195 -36.27 -40.65 15.32
C HIS A 195 -34.80 -41.17 15.49
N GLN A 196 -33.98 -40.17 15.88
CA GLN A 196 -33.02 -40.05 17.02
C GLN A 196 -31.66 -40.78 17.10
N ASN A 197 -30.63 -39.94 17.35
CA ASN A 197 -29.53 -40.07 18.32
C ASN A 197 -29.24 -41.45 18.97
N SER A 198 -27.97 -41.90 18.88
CA SER A 198 -26.99 -41.67 19.97
C SER A 198 -25.61 -42.29 19.65
N LYS A 199 -24.79 -42.58 20.68
CA LYS A 199 -23.31 -42.65 20.63
C LYS A 199 -22.73 -44.06 20.43
N ASN A 200 -21.58 -44.09 19.75
CA ASN A 200 -20.40 -44.96 19.98
C ASN A 200 -20.41 -46.46 19.61
N LYS A 201 -19.28 -46.84 18.98
CA LYS A 201 -18.53 -48.10 19.03
C LYS A 201 -19.11 -49.38 18.39
N PHE A 202 -18.37 -49.91 17.42
CA PHE A 202 -17.95 -51.31 17.38
C PHE A 202 -16.53 -51.43 16.79
N ILE A 203 -15.85 -52.57 16.98
CA ILE A 203 -14.47 -52.87 16.55
C ILE A 203 -14.42 -54.33 16.07
N SER A 204 -13.83 -54.58 14.90
CA SER A 204 -13.02 -55.76 14.52
C SER A 204 -12.72 -55.77 13.01
N ASP A 205 -11.66 -56.38 12.46
CA ASP A 205 -10.30 -56.69 12.96
C ASP A 205 -9.39 -57.01 11.73
N PHE A 206 -8.08 -57.21 11.96
CA PHE A 206 -7.03 -57.66 11.02
C PHE A 206 -6.62 -56.69 9.88
N ASP A 207 -5.34 -56.61 9.46
CA ASP A 207 -4.15 -57.41 9.87
C ASP A 207 -2.85 -56.57 10.01
N GLN A 208 -1.80 -57.23 10.48
CA GLN A 208 -0.47 -56.74 10.84
C GLN A 208 0.48 -56.60 9.60
N ASN A 209 1.77 -56.19 9.66
CA ASN A 209 2.66 -55.76 10.76
C ASN A 209 3.88 -54.95 10.22
N PHE A 210 4.80 -54.60 11.13
CA PHE A 210 6.23 -54.24 10.96
C PHE A 210 6.69 -52.77 10.92
N VAL A 211 7.89 -52.59 11.48
CA VAL A 211 8.50 -51.36 12.00
C VAL A 211 10.03 -51.46 11.91
N ASN A 212 10.70 -50.32 11.65
CA ASN A 212 12.13 -50.00 11.82
C ASN A 212 13.22 -50.52 10.87
N ALA A 213 14.24 -49.64 10.75
CA ALA A 213 15.67 -49.88 10.54
C ALA A 213 16.24 -50.25 9.15
N GLY A 214 16.79 -49.23 8.47
CA GLY A 214 18.26 -49.17 8.25
C GLY A 214 18.84 -49.62 6.89
N GLY A 215 19.80 -48.83 6.40
CA GLY A 215 20.96 -49.34 5.64
C GLY A 215 20.90 -49.37 4.10
N ASN A 216 21.47 -48.34 3.48
CA ASN A 216 22.45 -48.36 2.37
C ASN A 216 22.30 -49.28 1.12
N LYS A 217 22.72 -48.70 -0.02
CA LYS A 217 23.08 -49.28 -1.33
C LYS A 217 21.98 -49.49 -2.39
N ASP A 218 22.07 -48.63 -3.41
CA ASP A 218 22.40 -48.92 -4.81
C ASP A 218 21.59 -49.93 -5.65
N ASP A 219 21.32 -49.48 -6.89
CA ASP A 219 21.25 -50.21 -8.15
C ASP A 219 20.04 -51.08 -8.59
N ASN A 220 19.39 -50.54 -9.64
CA ASN A 220 19.06 -51.18 -10.92
C ASN A 220 17.86 -52.17 -11.10
N GLN A 221 17.00 -51.77 -12.04
CA GLN A 221 16.23 -52.57 -13.03
C GLN A 221 15.11 -53.53 -12.61
N ILE A 222 13.94 -53.34 -13.26
CA ILE A 222 13.05 -54.32 -13.93
C ILE A 222 11.88 -53.48 -14.52
N ILE A 223 11.40 -53.50 -15.78
CA ILE A 223 11.36 -54.39 -16.97
C ILE A 223 9.89 -54.70 -17.34
N LYS A 224 9.59 -54.63 -18.65
CA LYS A 224 8.33 -54.89 -19.41
C LYS A 224 7.34 -53.71 -19.58
N ILE A 225 6.84 -53.31 -20.78
CA ILE A 225 6.46 -53.98 -22.07
C ILE A 225 5.04 -54.58 -21.98
N LYS A 226 4.06 -54.38 -22.88
CA LYS A 226 3.83 -53.61 -24.16
C LYS A 226 2.30 -53.30 -24.23
N HIS A 227 1.63 -52.62 -25.17
CA HIS A 227 1.84 -51.93 -26.48
C HIS A 227 0.64 -50.91 -26.60
N SER A 228 0.29 -50.14 -27.64
CA SER A 228 0.70 -49.74 -29.01
C SER A 228 0.01 -48.37 -29.30
N ARG A 229 0.12 -47.62 -30.41
CA ARG A 229 0.70 -47.81 -31.76
C ARG A 229 1.62 -46.64 -32.13
N GLN A 230 2.45 -46.84 -33.16
CA GLN A 230 3.25 -45.78 -33.80
C GLN A 230 2.48 -45.08 -34.91
N MET A 231 2.89 -43.85 -35.24
CA MET A 231 3.16 -43.50 -36.64
C MET A 231 4.34 -42.52 -36.66
N SER A 232 5.33 -42.80 -37.51
CA SER A 232 6.61 -42.09 -37.58
C SER A 232 7.10 -42.05 -39.02
N ILE A 233 7.62 -40.90 -39.46
CA ILE A 233 8.29 -40.71 -40.75
C ILE A 233 9.66 -40.10 -40.48
N ASN A 234 10.69 -40.54 -41.19
CA ASN A 234 12.09 -40.34 -40.81
C ASN A 234 12.67 -38.97 -41.23
N GLU A 235 13.41 -38.36 -40.31
CA GLU A 235 14.47 -37.39 -40.64
C GLU A 235 15.75 -38.15 -41.05
N SER A 236 15.79 -38.68 -42.28
CA SER A 236 16.99 -39.36 -42.80
C SER A 236 17.16 -39.26 -44.33
N ALA A 237 16.62 -38.21 -44.95
CA ALA A 237 16.63 -38.03 -46.41
C ALA A 237 16.54 -36.54 -46.82
N ILE A 238 17.52 -35.73 -46.42
CA ILE A 238 18.07 -34.54 -47.13
C ILE A 238 19.49 -34.31 -46.57
N GLY A 239 20.33 -35.33 -46.79
CA GLY A 239 21.78 -35.19 -46.85
C GLY A 239 22.20 -35.48 -48.29
N ASN A 240 23.26 -34.87 -48.78
CA ASN A 240 23.75 -34.97 -50.17
C ASN A 240 22.86 -34.29 -51.24
N GLN A 241 22.59 -32.98 -51.08
CA GLN A 241 22.51 -32.10 -52.25
C GLN A 241 22.99 -30.65 -51.99
N ILE A 242 24.01 -30.50 -51.15
CA ILE A 242 24.84 -29.29 -51.08
C ILE A 242 26.29 -29.73 -51.24
N SER A 243 26.74 -29.78 -52.50
CA SER A 243 28.13 -30.06 -52.87
C SER A 243 28.44 -29.41 -54.22
N ASP A 244 28.39 -28.08 -54.25
CA ASP A 244 29.29 -27.23 -55.07
C ASP A 244 29.04 -25.73 -54.80
N ARG A 245 30.13 -24.98 -54.57
CA ARG A 245 30.30 -23.50 -54.50
C ARG A 245 29.87 -22.75 -53.21
N GLY A 246 30.87 -22.20 -52.50
CA GLY A 246 30.71 -21.11 -51.51
C GLY A 246 30.34 -21.61 -50.09
N ASP A 247 31.21 -21.65 -49.07
CA ASP A 247 32.43 -20.92 -48.70
C ASP A 247 32.24 -19.58 -47.94
N ASP A 248 31.40 -19.57 -46.89
CA ASP A 248 31.58 -18.69 -45.72
C ASP A 248 31.12 -19.40 -44.42
N PRO A 249 31.91 -19.43 -43.32
CA PRO A 249 31.51 -20.09 -42.06
C PRO A 249 30.40 -19.39 -41.26
N ASP A 250 30.16 -18.09 -41.44
CA ASP A 250 29.28 -17.33 -40.52
C ASP A 250 27.77 -17.57 -40.76
N ASP A 251 27.35 -17.84 -42.00
CA ASP A 251 25.94 -18.12 -42.38
C ASP A 251 25.35 -19.34 -41.63
N LEU A 252 26.20 -20.27 -41.18
CA LEU A 252 25.78 -21.46 -40.44
C LEU A 252 25.36 -21.16 -38.98
N GLN A 253 25.81 -20.05 -38.38
CA GLN A 253 25.34 -19.68 -37.03
C GLN A 253 23.96 -19.02 -37.06
N ASP A 254 23.69 -18.16 -38.04
CA ASP A 254 22.44 -17.41 -38.09
C ASP A 254 21.23 -18.29 -38.44
N LEU A 255 21.40 -19.30 -39.31
CA LEU A 255 20.38 -20.33 -39.53
C LEU A 255 20.01 -21.07 -38.23
N GLN A 256 21.01 -21.40 -37.40
CA GLN A 256 20.80 -22.06 -36.11
C GLN A 256 20.10 -21.12 -35.10
N GLN A 257 20.39 -19.81 -35.12
CA GLN A 257 19.68 -18.82 -34.29
C GLN A 257 18.22 -18.63 -34.72
N ILE A 258 17.95 -18.53 -36.03
CA ILE A 258 16.61 -18.37 -36.60
C ILE A 258 15.71 -19.55 -36.22
N GLN A 259 16.23 -20.79 -36.28
CA GLN A 259 15.47 -21.99 -35.93
C GLN A 259 15.03 -21.99 -34.44
N ASN A 260 15.91 -21.51 -33.54
CA ASN A 260 15.60 -21.33 -32.12
C ASN A 260 14.62 -20.17 -31.85
N ALA A 261 14.70 -19.08 -32.63
CA ALA A 261 13.77 -17.96 -32.55
C ALA A 261 12.34 -18.34 -32.98
N ILE A 262 12.18 -19.28 -33.92
CA ILE A 262 10.89 -19.79 -34.37
C ILE A 262 10.22 -20.65 -33.29
N GLN A 263 10.94 -21.62 -32.71
CA GLN A 263 10.40 -22.49 -31.66
C GLN A 263 9.97 -21.72 -30.39
N SER A 264 10.73 -20.68 -30.02
CA SER A 264 10.41 -19.85 -28.84
C SER A 264 9.20 -18.95 -29.06
N LYS A 265 8.98 -18.44 -30.29
CA LYS A 265 7.76 -17.68 -30.64
C LYS A 265 6.51 -18.58 -30.65
N GLN A 266 6.56 -19.78 -31.24
CA GLN A 266 5.39 -20.68 -31.30
C GLN A 266 4.86 -21.07 -29.90
N LYS A 267 5.74 -21.32 -28.91
CA LYS A 267 5.33 -21.67 -27.54
C LYS A 267 4.66 -20.51 -26.77
N ARG A 268 4.85 -19.24 -27.15
CA ARG A 268 4.19 -18.10 -26.50
C ARG A 268 2.80 -17.79 -27.05
N SER A 269 2.48 -18.20 -28.28
CA SER A 269 1.20 -17.86 -28.93
C SER A 269 0.00 -18.71 -28.46
N PHE A 270 0.23 -19.91 -27.89
CA PHE A 270 -0.84 -20.87 -27.59
C PHE A 270 -1.48 -20.75 -26.20
N SER A 271 -0.93 -19.98 -25.26
CA SER A 271 -1.48 -19.87 -23.89
C SER A 271 -2.48 -18.73 -23.69
N ILE A 272 -2.55 -17.76 -24.61
CA ILE A 272 -3.39 -16.56 -24.50
C ILE A 272 -4.68 -16.68 -25.34
N ALA A 273 -4.62 -17.31 -26.51
CA ALA A 273 -5.75 -17.38 -27.45
C ALA A 273 -6.95 -18.26 -27.01
N SER A 274 -6.83 -19.02 -25.92
CA SER A 274 -7.79 -20.06 -25.51
C SER A 274 -8.81 -19.64 -24.44
N ARG A 275 -8.69 -18.45 -23.83
CA ARG A 275 -9.62 -17.99 -22.76
C ARG A 275 -10.70 -17.01 -23.22
N ASP A 276 -10.40 -16.05 -24.10
CA ASP A 276 -11.37 -15.00 -24.45
C ASP A 276 -12.43 -15.40 -25.50
N LYS A 277 -12.15 -16.38 -26.36
CA LYS A 277 -13.07 -16.79 -27.45
C LYS A 277 -14.43 -17.26 -26.93
N ASN A 278 -14.47 -17.86 -25.74
CA ASN A 278 -15.71 -18.30 -25.08
C ASN A 278 -16.50 -17.17 -24.39
N TYR A 279 -15.85 -16.04 -24.06
CA TYR A 279 -16.55 -14.85 -23.55
C TYR A 279 -17.18 -14.05 -24.69
N PHE A 280 -16.45 -13.88 -25.80
CA PHE A 280 -16.93 -13.13 -26.96
C PHE A 280 -18.14 -13.79 -27.64
N ASN A 281 -18.05 -15.09 -27.94
CA ASN A 281 -19.12 -15.83 -28.62
C ASN A 281 -20.45 -15.78 -27.84
N ARG A 282 -20.42 -16.07 -26.52
CA ARG A 282 -21.63 -15.99 -25.67
C ARG A 282 -22.28 -14.62 -25.67
N LYS A 283 -21.49 -13.54 -25.74
CA LYS A 283 -22.02 -12.17 -25.75
C LYS A 283 -22.61 -11.79 -27.12
N PHE A 284 -22.11 -12.39 -28.19
CA PHE A 284 -22.64 -12.24 -29.54
C PHE A 284 -23.96 -13.00 -29.73
N GLU A 285 -24.04 -14.26 -29.27
CA GLU A 285 -25.28 -15.07 -29.31
C GLU A 285 -26.45 -14.40 -28.55
N ILE A 286 -26.17 -13.75 -27.41
CA ILE A 286 -27.17 -13.01 -26.63
C ILE A 286 -27.69 -11.78 -27.38
N LEU A 287 -26.86 -11.12 -28.20
CA LEU A 287 -27.25 -9.93 -28.98
C LEU A 287 -27.95 -10.27 -30.31
N HIS A 288 -27.83 -11.49 -30.81
CA HIS A 288 -28.42 -11.90 -32.10
C HIS A 288 -29.86 -12.43 -32.00
N ASN A 289 -30.35 -12.69 -30.77
CA ASN A 289 -31.68 -13.28 -30.51
C ASN A 289 -32.70 -12.29 -29.92
N ASP A 290 -32.42 -10.98 -29.96
CA ASP A 290 -33.28 -9.91 -29.43
C ASP A 290 -33.63 -8.90 -30.54
N GLU A 291 -34.78 -9.08 -31.21
CA GLU A 291 -35.20 -8.23 -32.35
C GLU A 291 -35.13 -6.71 -32.08
N PRO A 292 -35.51 -6.18 -30.89
CA PRO A 292 -35.39 -4.76 -30.55
C PRO A 292 -33.94 -4.23 -30.53
N ALA A 293 -32.94 -5.11 -30.43
CA ALA A 293 -31.53 -4.75 -30.56
C ALA A 293 -31.11 -4.69 -32.04
N LYS A 294 -31.60 -5.63 -32.87
CA LYS A 294 -31.28 -5.70 -34.31
C LYS A 294 -31.71 -4.43 -35.06
N LEU A 295 -32.96 -4.00 -34.85
CA LEU A 295 -33.52 -2.76 -35.38
C LEU A 295 -32.76 -1.48 -34.97
N LYS A 296 -32.03 -1.50 -33.85
CA LYS A 296 -31.16 -0.37 -33.45
C LYS A 296 -29.82 -0.40 -34.18
N VAL A 297 -29.24 -1.57 -34.41
CA VAL A 297 -27.97 -1.70 -35.15
C VAL A 297 -28.19 -1.38 -36.63
N GLU A 298 -29.25 -1.90 -37.24
CA GLU A 298 -29.61 -1.61 -38.64
C GLU A 298 -29.83 -0.10 -38.84
N LYS A 299 -30.55 0.57 -37.94
CA LYS A 299 -30.73 2.03 -37.99
C LYS A 299 -29.43 2.82 -37.80
N ILE A 300 -28.54 2.40 -36.91
CA ILE A 300 -27.22 3.02 -36.75
C ILE A 300 -26.37 2.89 -38.02
N LEU A 301 -26.53 1.80 -38.78
CA LEU A 301 -25.83 1.60 -40.06
C LEU A 301 -26.43 2.45 -41.20
N GLU A 302 -27.75 2.66 -41.22
CA GLU A 302 -28.40 3.66 -42.10
C GLU A 302 -27.92 5.08 -41.80
N ASP A 303 -27.94 5.49 -40.51
CA ASP A 303 -27.48 6.80 -40.05
C ASP A 303 -25.99 7.06 -40.39
N LEU A 304 -25.19 6.00 -40.60
CA LEU A 304 -23.77 6.04 -40.98
C LEU A 304 -23.49 5.83 -42.48
N LYS A 305 -24.50 5.51 -43.30
CA LYS A 305 -24.39 5.29 -44.76
C LYS A 305 -23.35 4.25 -45.23
N ILE A 306 -23.15 3.17 -44.47
CA ILE A 306 -22.21 2.10 -44.86
C ILE A 306 -22.96 1.01 -45.66
N THR A 307 -22.58 0.79 -46.92
CA THR A 307 -23.19 -0.24 -47.80
C THR A 307 -22.41 -1.56 -47.79
N PRO A 308 -23.06 -2.74 -48.00
CA PRO A 308 -22.38 -4.05 -47.91
C PRO A 308 -21.38 -4.40 -49.02
N SER A 309 -20.92 -3.42 -49.80
CA SER A 309 -19.98 -3.58 -50.93
C SER A 309 -18.54 -3.90 -50.50
N ASP A 310 -18.17 -3.57 -49.26
CA ASP A 310 -16.78 -3.33 -48.89
C ASP A 310 -16.08 -4.57 -48.27
N TYR A 311 -16.60 -5.77 -48.57
CA TYR A 311 -16.10 -7.06 -48.07
C TYR A 311 -15.55 -7.96 -49.21
N PRO A 312 -14.25 -7.88 -49.54
CA PRO A 312 -13.60 -8.88 -50.38
C PRO A 312 -13.29 -10.15 -49.58
N GLY A 313 -13.57 -11.32 -50.16
CA GLY A 313 -13.24 -12.60 -49.54
C GLY A 313 -13.20 -13.76 -50.54
N SER A 314 -12.29 -14.70 -50.28
CA SER A 314 -12.01 -15.95 -51.03
C SER A 314 -11.25 -15.83 -52.37
N SER A 315 -10.59 -16.94 -52.74
CA SER A 315 -9.82 -17.19 -53.99
C SER A 315 -8.38 -16.65 -54.09
N GLU A 316 -7.42 -17.56 -53.88
CA GLU A 316 -6.13 -17.72 -54.58
C GLU A 316 -5.01 -16.64 -54.47
N VAL A 317 -3.76 -17.06 -54.78
CA VAL A 317 -2.50 -16.33 -54.53
C VAL A 317 -1.53 -16.50 -55.70
N PRO A 318 -0.93 -15.41 -56.22
CA PRO A 318 0.38 -15.48 -56.88
C PRO A 318 1.38 -14.38 -56.46
N TYR A 319 2.32 -14.76 -55.60
CA TYR A 319 3.78 -14.52 -55.64
C TYR A 319 4.40 -13.31 -56.45
N TYR A 320 5.01 -12.36 -55.71
CA TYR A 320 6.31 -11.66 -56.00
C TYR A 320 6.41 -10.62 -57.16
N PRO A 321 7.51 -9.79 -57.26
CA PRO A 321 8.44 -9.26 -56.23
C PRO A 321 8.86 -7.76 -56.37
N HIS A 322 9.58 -7.25 -55.36
CA HIS A 322 10.60 -6.16 -55.33
C HIS A 322 10.50 -4.87 -56.17
N GLN A 323 10.39 -3.74 -55.45
CA GLN A 323 11.20 -2.49 -55.55
C GLN A 323 11.00 -1.79 -54.19
N ASN A 324 11.94 -1.74 -53.22
CA ASN A 324 13.30 -1.18 -53.15
C ASN A 324 13.38 0.33 -53.44
N GLU A 325 13.96 1.06 -52.47
CA GLU A 325 14.29 2.50 -52.47
C GLU A 325 13.05 3.44 -52.44
N ILE A 326 12.94 4.49 -51.60
CA ILE A 326 13.90 5.19 -50.71
C ILE A 326 13.31 5.37 -49.28
N GLN A 327 14.18 5.51 -48.28
CA GLN A 327 13.95 5.98 -46.90
C GLN A 327 12.70 6.84 -46.65
N ASP A 328 11.90 6.46 -45.63
CA ASP A 328 11.47 7.34 -44.53
C ASP A 328 10.69 6.58 -43.41
N ALA A 329 11.30 5.55 -42.81
CA ALA A 329 10.68 4.82 -41.68
C ALA A 329 11.67 4.11 -40.73
N ILE A 330 11.51 4.35 -39.42
CA ILE A 330 11.93 3.48 -38.31
C ILE A 330 13.47 3.29 -38.15
N THR A 331 14.18 4.38 -37.84
CA THR A 331 15.37 4.33 -36.95
C THR A 331 15.46 5.58 -36.06
N GLU A 332 14.69 5.63 -34.96
CA GLU A 332 15.21 6.16 -33.69
C GLU A 332 14.27 5.94 -32.48
N SER A 333 14.88 5.91 -31.28
CA SER A 333 14.30 5.99 -29.93
C SER A 333 13.32 4.90 -29.43
N PRO A 334 13.51 4.36 -28.20
CA PRO A 334 12.50 3.56 -27.52
C PRO A 334 11.33 4.41 -27.01
N ILE A 335 10.19 3.78 -26.73
CA ILE A 335 8.92 4.42 -26.37
C ILE A 335 9.05 5.26 -25.08
N LYS A 336 9.22 6.57 -25.24
CA LYS A 336 9.01 7.56 -24.16
C LYS A 336 7.52 7.81 -24.00
N PHE A 337 6.94 7.39 -22.87
CA PHE A 337 5.62 7.86 -22.43
C PHE A 337 5.72 9.30 -21.91
N ASN A 338 5.84 10.25 -22.84
CA ASN A 338 5.92 11.67 -22.53
C ASN A 338 4.51 12.24 -22.33
N TYR A 339 3.97 12.10 -21.11
CA TYR A 339 2.80 12.87 -20.68
C TYR A 339 3.23 14.32 -20.43
N ASP A 340 3.06 15.19 -21.43
CA ASP A 340 3.17 16.65 -21.28
C ASP A 340 1.75 17.24 -21.07
N PRO A 341 1.39 17.66 -19.84
CA PRO A 341 0.06 18.19 -19.56
C PRO A 341 -0.13 19.66 -19.98
N TYR A 342 0.88 20.34 -20.57
CA TYR A 342 0.85 21.79 -20.80
C TYR A 342 0.68 22.24 -22.26
N GLN A 343 0.63 21.33 -23.24
CA GLN A 343 0.45 21.69 -24.66
C GLN A 343 -1.01 21.84 -25.13
N PHE A 344 -1.79 22.63 -24.38
CA PHE A 344 -3.04 23.24 -24.89
C PHE A 344 -3.01 24.77 -24.77
N SER A 345 -2.09 25.38 -25.53
CA SER A 345 -2.03 26.84 -25.72
C SER A 345 -1.63 27.19 -27.15
N LYS A 346 -2.22 28.26 -27.70
CA LYS A 346 -1.90 28.87 -29.01
C LYS A 346 -2.13 28.03 -30.29
N LYS A 347 -3.39 27.64 -30.54
CA LYS A 347 -4.01 27.87 -31.86
C LYS A 347 -5.40 28.44 -31.66
N THR A 348 -5.70 29.54 -32.36
CA THR A 348 -6.96 30.30 -32.21
C THR A 348 -7.87 30.03 -33.40
N PRO A 349 -9.02 29.37 -33.22
CA PRO A 349 -10.19 29.52 -34.10
C PRO A 349 -10.97 30.79 -33.70
N GLY A 350 -11.94 31.19 -34.53
CA GLY A 350 -12.71 32.42 -34.32
C GLY A 350 -13.45 32.51 -32.98
N ARG A 351 -13.60 33.75 -32.48
CA ARG A 351 -14.33 34.13 -31.26
C ARG A 351 -15.85 33.94 -31.44
N LEU A 352 -16.31 32.69 -31.45
CA LEU A 352 -17.73 32.35 -31.32
C LEU A 352 -18.15 32.48 -29.85
N ASP A 353 -19.17 33.29 -29.58
CA ASP A 353 -19.60 33.58 -28.21
C ASP A 353 -20.26 32.37 -27.54
N MET A 354 -19.49 31.65 -26.71
CA MET A 354 -19.98 30.57 -25.85
C MET A 354 -21.06 31.02 -24.84
N GLN A 355 -21.29 32.33 -24.68
CA GLN A 355 -22.43 32.86 -23.91
C GLN A 355 -23.80 32.62 -24.58
N VAL A 356 -23.84 32.39 -25.90
CA VAL A 356 -25.10 32.12 -26.63
C VAL A 356 -25.46 30.63 -26.55
N GLY A 357 -24.48 29.74 -26.70
CA GLY A 357 -24.70 28.29 -26.69
C GLY A 357 -25.27 27.74 -25.38
N GLN A 358 -24.82 28.25 -24.22
CA GLN A 358 -25.26 27.77 -22.91
C GLN A 358 -26.73 28.12 -22.55
N LYS A 359 -27.38 29.03 -23.27
CA LYS A 359 -28.80 29.39 -23.01
C LYS A 359 -29.81 28.55 -23.81
N ALA A 360 -29.37 27.79 -24.81
CA ALA A 360 -30.26 27.13 -25.77
C ALA A 360 -30.54 25.64 -25.51
N TYR A 361 -29.63 24.91 -24.84
CA TYR A 361 -29.73 23.46 -24.66
C TYR A 361 -29.93 23.03 -23.20
N GLY A 362 -31.20 22.83 -22.84
CA GLY A 362 -31.63 21.95 -21.77
C GLY A 362 -31.33 22.39 -20.33
N LYS A 363 -32.39 22.68 -19.56
CA LYS A 363 -32.34 22.43 -18.11
C LYS A 363 -32.01 20.94 -17.92
N LEU A 364 -30.84 20.61 -17.34
CA LEU A 364 -30.52 19.23 -16.99
C LEU A 364 -31.47 18.76 -15.87
N PHE A 365 -32.59 18.15 -16.26
CA PHE A 365 -33.61 17.69 -15.33
C PHE A 365 -33.08 16.51 -14.50
N LEU A 366 -32.63 16.83 -13.29
CA LEU A 366 -32.24 15.85 -12.28
C LEU A 366 -33.39 14.90 -12.00
N SER A 367 -33.14 13.60 -12.19
CA SER A 367 -34.12 12.55 -11.98
C SER A 367 -34.61 12.51 -10.52
N PRO A 368 -35.82 11.96 -10.23
CA PRO A 368 -36.32 11.84 -8.86
C PRO A 368 -35.33 11.14 -7.91
N ARG A 369 -34.62 10.12 -8.40
CA ARG A 369 -33.55 9.41 -7.64
C ARG A 369 -32.37 10.33 -7.31
N GLN A 370 -31.96 11.20 -8.22
CA GLN A 370 -30.91 12.20 -7.94
C GLN A 370 -31.38 13.22 -6.91
N LYS A 371 -32.60 13.77 -7.04
CA LYS A 371 -33.16 14.71 -6.07
C LYS A 371 -33.28 14.12 -4.67
N GLN A 372 -33.74 12.87 -4.54
CA GLN A 372 -33.78 12.15 -3.26
C GLN A 372 -32.37 11.96 -2.66
N ARG A 373 -31.37 11.68 -3.50
CA ARG A 373 -29.97 11.50 -3.09
C ARG A 373 -29.28 12.83 -2.72
N ILE A 374 -29.62 13.93 -3.39
CA ILE A 374 -29.24 15.30 -3.03
C ILE A 374 -29.80 15.66 -1.65
N LYS A 375 -31.09 15.38 -1.40
CA LYS A 375 -31.70 15.58 -0.08
C LYS A 375 -30.94 14.82 1.00
N LYS A 376 -30.70 13.51 0.83
CA LYS A 376 -29.96 12.71 1.82
C LYS A 376 -28.53 13.24 2.08
N ILE A 377 -27.82 13.67 1.04
CA ILE A 377 -26.46 14.20 1.20
C ILE A 377 -26.45 15.59 1.87
N ARG A 378 -27.50 16.41 1.70
CA ARG A 378 -27.70 17.66 2.47
C ARG A 378 -28.19 17.45 3.91
N GLU A 379 -28.72 16.25 4.22
CA GLU A 379 -29.03 15.81 5.59
C GLU A 379 -27.78 15.26 6.31
N GLU A 380 -26.89 14.60 5.57
CA GLU A 380 -25.60 14.06 6.08
C GLU A 380 -24.51 15.14 6.20
N TYR A 381 -24.50 16.12 5.28
CA TYR A 381 -23.53 17.23 5.20
C TYR A 381 -24.28 18.58 4.99
N PRO A 382 -24.70 19.27 6.06
CA PRO A 382 -25.53 20.47 5.98
C PRO A 382 -24.89 21.65 5.23
N GLU A 383 -23.56 21.72 5.17
CA GLU A 383 -22.81 22.71 4.40
C GLU A 383 -23.07 22.63 2.87
N PHE A 384 -23.63 21.52 2.37
CA PHE A 384 -24.07 21.40 0.98
C PHE A 384 -25.48 21.96 0.71
N GLN A 385 -26.14 22.58 1.70
CA GLN A 385 -27.43 23.24 1.52
C GLN A 385 -27.34 24.59 0.79
N ILE A 386 -26.18 25.26 0.86
CA ILE A 386 -25.94 26.59 0.25
C ILE A 386 -25.48 26.56 -1.22
N VAL A 387 -25.29 25.38 -1.80
CA VAL A 387 -24.83 25.16 -3.18
C VAL A 387 -25.89 24.43 -4.01
N ASP A 388 -25.93 24.67 -5.32
CA ASP A 388 -27.08 24.30 -6.15
C ASP A 388 -27.22 22.78 -6.39
N ASP A 389 -28.40 22.34 -6.83
CA ASP A 389 -28.71 20.91 -7.02
C ASP A 389 -27.81 20.22 -8.07
N LEU A 390 -27.31 20.94 -9.08
CA LEU A 390 -26.42 20.39 -10.11
C LEU A 390 -24.99 20.26 -9.58
N GLN A 391 -24.51 21.28 -8.86
CA GLN A 391 -23.26 21.31 -8.10
C GLN A 391 -23.21 20.18 -7.06
N VAL A 392 -24.25 20.05 -6.24
CA VAL A 392 -24.34 18.95 -5.27
C VAL A 392 -24.40 17.60 -5.98
N ASN A 393 -25.08 17.48 -7.13
CA ASN A 393 -25.03 16.27 -7.97
C ASN A 393 -23.62 15.98 -8.56
N GLN A 394 -22.73 16.96 -8.70
CA GLN A 394 -21.31 16.75 -9.03
C GLN A 394 -20.50 16.24 -7.82
N ILE A 395 -20.59 16.90 -6.65
CA ILE A 395 -20.00 16.43 -5.39
C ILE A 395 -20.42 14.97 -5.13
N ILE A 396 -21.69 14.66 -5.36
CA ILE A 396 -22.29 13.35 -5.15
C ILE A 396 -21.73 12.26 -6.07
N LYS A 397 -21.24 12.60 -7.28
CA LYS A 397 -20.49 11.65 -8.13
C LYS A 397 -19.11 11.38 -7.52
N LEU A 398 -18.40 12.43 -7.11
CA LEU A 398 -17.10 12.31 -6.45
C LEU A 398 -17.22 11.49 -5.14
N TYR A 399 -18.30 11.65 -4.38
CA TYR A 399 -18.57 10.84 -3.18
C TYR A 399 -18.74 9.35 -3.48
N ASP A 400 -19.54 8.98 -4.50
CA ASP A 400 -19.71 7.58 -4.88
C ASP A 400 -18.37 6.95 -5.31
N THR A 401 -17.59 7.65 -6.15
CA THR A 401 -16.30 7.17 -6.66
C THR A 401 -15.20 7.13 -5.59
N ASN A 402 -15.12 8.17 -4.75
CA ASN A 402 -13.93 8.43 -3.94
C ASN A 402 -14.10 8.14 -2.43
N ILE A 403 -15.32 7.93 -1.95
CA ILE A 403 -15.65 7.68 -0.53
C ILE A 403 -16.39 6.36 -0.34
N LYS A 404 -17.43 6.12 -1.13
CA LYS A 404 -18.38 5.01 -0.92
C LYS A 404 -17.95 3.71 -1.62
N ALA A 405 -17.16 3.80 -2.69
CA ALA A 405 -16.47 2.65 -3.23
C ALA A 405 -15.61 1.99 -2.14
N ALA A 406 -15.55 0.65 -2.12
CA ALA A 406 -14.71 -0.07 -1.16
C ALA A 406 -13.26 0.43 -1.24
N PHE A 407 -12.65 0.73 -0.10
CA PHE A 407 -11.31 1.31 -0.04
C PHE A 407 -10.31 0.43 -0.81
N ARG A 408 -9.49 1.07 -1.64
CA ARG A 408 -8.40 0.43 -2.37
C ARG A 408 -7.16 1.32 -2.30
N PRO A 409 -5.97 0.76 -2.07
CA PRO A 409 -4.71 1.49 -2.23
C PRO A 409 -4.54 1.93 -3.69
N ASN A 410 -4.00 3.13 -3.89
CA ASN A 410 -3.69 3.70 -5.20
C ASN A 410 -2.76 2.79 -6.04
N SER A 411 -1.70 2.25 -5.42
CA SER A 411 -0.73 1.42 -6.13
C SER A 411 -0.01 0.43 -5.21
N VAL A 412 -0.45 -0.84 -5.27
CA VAL A 412 0.23 -1.96 -4.59
C VAL A 412 1.69 -2.13 -5.07
N PRO A 413 2.05 -1.96 -6.36
CA PRO A 413 3.45 -1.93 -6.76
C PRO A 413 4.28 -0.85 -6.04
N LEU A 414 3.69 0.33 -5.79
CA LEU A 414 4.38 1.43 -5.11
C LEU A 414 4.54 1.16 -3.60
N ILE A 415 3.55 0.51 -2.97
CA ILE A 415 3.66 -0.05 -1.60
C ILE A 415 4.87 -1.00 -1.49
N VAL A 416 4.97 -1.97 -2.41
CA VAL A 416 6.04 -2.98 -2.40
C VAL A 416 7.40 -2.33 -2.66
N GLN A 417 7.51 -1.48 -3.68
CA GLN A 417 8.76 -0.76 -3.99
C GLN A 417 9.22 0.13 -2.83
N GLY A 418 8.30 0.90 -2.24
CA GLY A 418 8.59 1.76 -1.08
C GLY A 418 9.08 0.96 0.12
N THR A 419 8.45 -0.18 0.39
CA THR A 419 8.86 -1.12 1.46
C THR A 419 10.25 -1.71 1.20
N LEU A 420 10.57 -2.07 -0.04
CA LEU A 420 11.91 -2.57 -0.41
C LEU A 420 13.00 -1.49 -0.28
N PHE A 421 12.69 -0.24 -0.65
CA PHE A 421 13.59 0.90 -0.39
C PHE A 421 13.78 1.18 1.11
N LEU A 422 12.71 1.07 1.91
CA LEU A 422 12.80 1.20 3.37
C LEU A 422 13.69 0.10 3.95
N TRP A 423 13.45 -1.16 3.60
CA TRP A 423 14.24 -2.33 4.01
C TRP A 423 15.72 -2.18 3.68
N PHE A 424 16.05 -1.87 2.42
CA PHE A 424 17.43 -1.68 1.97
C PHE A 424 18.12 -0.54 2.73
N CYS A 425 17.46 0.62 2.85
CA CYS A 425 18.00 1.72 3.64
C CYS A 425 18.13 1.40 5.13
N TRP A 426 17.30 0.51 5.69
CA TRP A 426 17.34 0.17 7.12
C TRP A 426 18.62 -0.55 7.54
N LEU A 427 19.25 -1.27 6.60
CA LEU A 427 20.56 -1.89 6.80
C LEU A 427 21.63 -0.82 7.10
N PHE A 428 21.55 0.33 6.41
CA PHE A 428 22.42 1.49 6.65
C PHE A 428 21.97 2.34 7.85
N PHE A 429 20.67 2.41 8.13
CA PHE A 429 20.12 3.09 9.31
C PHE A 429 20.63 2.43 10.60
N ASN A 430 20.40 1.13 10.78
CA ASN A 430 20.90 0.40 11.94
C ASN A 430 22.43 0.25 11.88
N GLY A 431 22.99 -0.18 10.74
CA GLY A 431 24.44 -0.39 10.60
C GLY A 431 25.26 0.88 10.85
N GLY A 432 24.79 2.02 10.34
CA GLY A 432 25.40 3.34 10.51
C GLY A 432 25.43 3.84 11.95
N SER A 433 24.48 3.44 12.80
CA SER A 433 24.51 3.73 14.25
C SER A 433 25.71 3.13 14.98
N SER A 434 26.50 2.26 14.33
CA SER A 434 27.78 1.80 14.85
C SER A 434 28.85 2.91 14.85
N LEU A 435 28.66 3.98 14.07
CA LEU A 435 29.52 5.16 13.87
C LEU A 435 30.99 4.90 13.46
N SER A 436 31.44 3.65 13.47
CA SER A 436 32.79 3.23 13.09
C SER A 436 32.77 1.83 12.46
N VAL A 437 33.70 1.57 11.54
CA VAL A 437 34.04 0.23 11.04
C VAL A 437 35.38 -0.25 11.64
N SER A 438 36.19 0.65 12.20
CA SER A 438 37.55 0.34 12.67
C SER A 438 37.59 -0.09 14.14
N GLN A 439 36.93 0.64 15.04
CA GLN A 439 36.80 0.26 16.46
C GLN A 439 35.86 -0.94 16.65
N ALA A 440 34.98 -1.15 15.68
CA ALA A 440 33.84 -2.06 15.75
C ALA A 440 34.21 -3.55 15.53
N LYS A 441 35.44 -3.82 15.05
CA LYS A 441 36.06 -5.15 14.95
C LYS A 441 36.07 -5.97 16.24
N LEU A 442 35.95 -5.34 17.42
CA LEU A 442 35.92 -6.02 18.71
C LEU A 442 34.55 -6.63 19.07
N LYS A 443 33.48 -6.35 18.30
CA LYS A 443 32.11 -6.84 18.57
C LYS A 443 31.31 -7.28 17.34
N ASN A 444 31.96 -7.47 16.19
CA ASN A 444 31.32 -7.75 14.89
C ASN A 444 30.24 -6.70 14.56
N GLN A 445 30.61 -5.42 14.67
CA GLN A 445 29.78 -4.30 14.23
C GLN A 445 30.50 -3.64 13.03
N PRO A 446 29.79 -3.19 11.98
CA PRO A 446 28.32 -3.18 11.81
C PRO A 446 27.71 -4.53 11.35
N GLU A 447 28.48 -5.60 11.19
CA GLU A 447 28.03 -6.82 10.48
C GLU A 447 26.89 -7.55 11.23
N LYS A 448 27.04 -7.75 12.55
CA LYS A 448 26.00 -8.37 13.40
C LYS A 448 24.73 -7.52 13.44
N VAL A 449 24.87 -6.19 13.40
CA VAL A 449 23.74 -5.24 13.35
C VAL A 449 22.94 -5.45 12.06
N ILE A 450 23.60 -5.50 10.91
CA ILE A 450 22.97 -5.71 9.60
C ILE A 450 22.31 -7.10 9.55
N MET A 451 23.00 -8.15 10.04
CA MET A 451 22.47 -9.51 10.12
C MET A 451 21.22 -9.61 11.01
N ASN A 452 21.26 -9.03 12.22
CA ASN A 452 20.11 -8.97 13.14
C ASN A 452 18.93 -8.22 12.51
N THR A 453 19.21 -7.10 11.83
CA THR A 453 18.20 -6.29 11.12
C THR A 453 17.48 -7.11 10.05
N LEU A 454 18.24 -7.82 9.22
CA LEU A 454 17.72 -8.70 8.17
C LEU A 454 16.86 -9.84 8.74
N ILE A 455 17.35 -10.54 9.76
CA ILE A 455 16.69 -11.73 10.33
C ILE A 455 15.39 -11.36 11.04
N SER A 456 15.35 -10.27 11.80
CA SER A 456 14.11 -9.80 12.43
C SER A 456 13.06 -9.40 11.39
N SER A 457 13.47 -8.67 10.35
CA SER A 457 12.58 -8.29 9.23
C SER A 457 12.01 -9.50 8.48
N ALA A 458 12.87 -10.46 8.12
CA ALA A 458 12.47 -11.67 7.42
C ALA A 458 11.54 -12.56 8.28
N SER A 459 11.86 -12.75 9.56
CA SER A 459 11.05 -13.55 10.48
C SER A 459 9.67 -12.95 10.73
N ALA A 460 9.56 -11.62 10.88
CA ALA A 460 8.28 -10.93 11.00
C ALA A 460 7.44 -11.02 9.70
N CYS A 461 8.08 -10.83 8.54
CA CYS A 461 7.47 -10.97 7.22
C CYS A 461 6.94 -12.39 6.93
N VAL A 462 7.63 -13.43 7.39
CA VAL A 462 7.12 -14.82 7.31
C VAL A 462 6.01 -15.05 8.35
N SER A 463 6.15 -14.52 9.57
CA SER A 463 5.22 -14.78 10.67
C SER A 463 3.80 -14.29 10.40
N ILE A 464 3.61 -13.15 9.69
CA ILE A 464 2.27 -12.60 9.43
C ILE A 464 1.39 -13.54 8.59
N LEU A 465 1.98 -14.38 7.74
CA LEU A 465 1.26 -15.36 6.92
C LEU A 465 0.48 -16.37 7.77
N PHE A 466 1.02 -16.70 8.95
CA PHE A 466 0.42 -17.63 9.91
C PHE A 466 -0.33 -16.90 11.03
N LEU A 467 0.20 -15.78 11.51
CA LEU A 467 -0.37 -15.04 12.64
C LEU A 467 -1.59 -14.18 12.27
N ARG A 468 -1.68 -13.62 11.05
CA ARG A 468 -2.84 -12.81 10.63
C ARG A 468 -4.17 -13.59 10.71
N PRO A 469 -4.33 -14.80 10.12
CA PRO A 469 -5.61 -15.51 10.21
C PRO A 469 -5.96 -15.90 11.65
N LEU A 470 -4.98 -16.33 12.44
CA LEU A 470 -5.18 -16.74 13.85
C LEU A 470 -5.56 -15.55 14.75
N LEU A 471 -4.75 -14.49 14.73
CA LEU A 471 -4.90 -13.36 15.65
C LEU A 471 -5.94 -12.36 15.15
N MET A 472 -5.85 -11.88 13.91
CA MET A 472 -6.69 -10.79 13.40
C MET A 472 -8.11 -11.22 13.00
N GLN A 473 -8.35 -12.51 12.75
CA GLN A 473 -9.64 -13.06 12.31
C GLN A 473 -10.24 -12.41 11.05
N LYS A 474 -9.43 -11.73 10.22
CA LYS A 474 -9.84 -11.20 8.91
C LYS A 474 -9.88 -12.32 7.87
N SER A 475 -10.88 -13.20 8.02
CA SER A 475 -11.15 -14.37 7.20
C SER A 475 -12.03 -14.07 5.97
N ASP A 476 -11.78 -12.93 5.31
CA ASP A 476 -12.21 -12.76 3.93
C ASP A 476 -11.32 -13.65 3.05
N PHE A 477 -11.80 -14.86 2.76
CA PHE A 477 -11.07 -15.90 2.00
C PHE A 477 -10.73 -15.51 0.54
N THR A 478 -11.06 -14.30 0.12
CA THR A 478 -10.75 -13.71 -1.19
C THR A 478 -9.29 -13.27 -1.32
N GLU A 479 -8.65 -12.82 -0.24
CA GLU A 479 -7.23 -12.41 -0.26
C GLU A 479 -6.31 -13.47 0.35
N LYS A 480 -5.83 -14.39 -0.51
CA LYS A 480 -4.85 -15.42 -0.10
C LYS A 480 -3.50 -14.84 0.38
N TYR A 481 -3.09 -13.70 -0.18
CA TYR A 481 -1.85 -13.01 0.17
C TYR A 481 -2.12 -11.50 0.36
N PRO A 482 -2.21 -11.02 1.60
CA PRO A 482 -2.55 -9.63 1.91
C PRO A 482 -1.30 -8.74 1.83
N THR A 483 -0.97 -8.30 0.61
CA THR A 483 0.32 -7.67 0.29
C THR A 483 0.70 -6.50 1.21
N GLN A 484 -0.25 -5.62 1.56
CA GLN A 484 0.03 -4.49 2.46
C GLN A 484 0.42 -4.96 3.87
N GLN A 485 -0.28 -5.94 4.45
CA GLN A 485 0.09 -6.48 5.77
C GLN A 485 1.41 -7.27 5.74
N ILE A 486 1.78 -7.86 4.59
CA ILE A 486 3.10 -8.49 4.40
C ILE A 486 4.20 -7.41 4.40
N CYS A 487 4.00 -6.31 3.67
CA CYS A 487 4.89 -5.15 3.67
C CYS A 487 5.02 -4.50 5.06
N ASN A 488 3.89 -4.28 5.75
CA ASN A 488 3.86 -3.74 7.10
C ASN A 488 4.57 -4.67 8.12
N ALA A 489 4.37 -5.98 8.04
CA ALA A 489 5.06 -6.94 8.90
C ALA A 489 6.58 -6.99 8.68
N LEU A 490 7.05 -6.78 7.44
CA LEU A 490 8.47 -6.63 7.13
C LEU A 490 9.07 -5.43 7.89
N ILE A 491 8.34 -4.31 7.94
CA ILE A 491 8.71 -3.09 8.68
C ILE A 491 8.63 -3.31 10.21
N VAL A 492 7.61 -4.03 10.70
CA VAL A 492 7.48 -4.42 12.12
C VAL A 492 8.74 -5.12 12.62
N GLY A 493 9.30 -6.06 11.85
CA GLY A 493 10.54 -6.73 12.21
C GLY A 493 11.74 -5.78 12.27
N LEU A 494 11.82 -4.80 11.38
CA LEU A 494 12.87 -3.76 11.40
C LEU A 494 12.74 -2.84 12.63
N VAL A 495 11.53 -2.35 12.93
CA VAL A 495 11.26 -1.51 14.11
C VAL A 495 11.55 -2.24 15.42
N SER A 496 11.16 -3.52 15.51
CA SER A 496 11.28 -4.32 16.74
C SER A 496 12.74 -4.62 17.13
N ILE A 497 13.66 -4.67 16.16
CA ILE A 497 15.08 -4.97 16.41
C ILE A 497 15.96 -3.72 16.52
N THR A 498 15.52 -2.58 15.99
CA THR A 498 16.33 -1.36 15.78
C THR A 498 17.17 -1.00 17.01
N GLY A 499 16.56 -0.78 18.17
CA GLY A 499 17.24 -0.42 19.42
C GLY A 499 18.11 -1.50 20.06
N ALA A 500 17.87 -2.78 19.73
CA ALA A 500 18.58 -3.95 20.28
C ALA A 500 19.66 -4.51 19.33
N SER A 501 19.68 -4.06 18.07
CA SER A 501 20.35 -4.72 16.95
C SER A 501 21.86 -4.95 17.11
N ASN A 502 22.54 -4.16 17.96
CA ASN A 502 23.97 -4.26 18.21
C ASN A 502 24.39 -5.31 19.26
N ASN A 503 23.49 -5.67 20.17
CA ASN A 503 23.83 -6.40 21.40
C ASN A 503 22.86 -7.57 21.71
N VAL A 504 22.31 -8.18 20.65
CA VAL A 504 21.59 -9.46 20.69
C VAL A 504 22.20 -10.46 19.70
N LYS A 505 21.93 -11.75 19.91
CA LYS A 505 22.33 -12.85 19.02
C LYS A 505 21.37 -13.00 17.83
N PRO A 506 21.81 -13.44 16.64
CA PRO A 506 20.95 -13.65 15.47
C PRO A 506 19.69 -14.50 15.71
N GLY A 507 19.81 -15.58 16.48
CA GLY A 507 18.63 -16.40 16.86
C GLY A 507 17.62 -15.68 17.76
N VAL A 508 18.05 -14.65 18.49
CA VAL A 508 17.17 -13.80 19.31
C VAL A 508 16.55 -12.68 18.47
N ALA A 509 17.25 -12.17 17.45
CA ALA A 509 16.68 -11.24 16.49
C ALA A 509 15.47 -11.85 15.74
N LEU A 510 15.51 -13.16 15.45
CA LEU A 510 14.36 -13.91 14.93
C LEU A 510 13.17 -13.89 15.91
N ILE A 511 13.42 -14.17 17.19
CA ILE A 511 12.37 -14.18 18.23
C ILE A 511 11.75 -12.77 18.40
N ILE A 512 12.59 -11.73 18.37
CA ILE A 512 12.16 -10.32 18.45
C ILE A 512 11.23 -9.96 17.28
N GLY A 513 11.54 -10.39 16.06
CA GLY A 513 10.70 -10.18 14.88
C GLY A 513 9.35 -10.90 14.97
N VAL A 514 9.35 -12.19 15.32
CA VAL A 514 8.13 -13.01 15.52
C VAL A 514 7.20 -12.39 16.56
N ILE A 515 7.74 -12.00 17.73
CA ILE A 515 6.95 -11.37 18.80
C ILE A 515 6.47 -9.97 18.40
N GLY A 516 7.27 -9.22 17.64
CA GLY A 516 6.84 -7.96 17.03
C GLY A 516 5.58 -8.12 16.17
N THR A 517 5.51 -9.17 15.34
CA THR A 517 4.31 -9.47 14.55
C THR A 517 3.09 -9.82 15.41
N ILE A 518 3.28 -10.46 16.57
CA ILE A 518 2.18 -10.71 17.53
C ILE A 518 1.66 -9.37 18.07
N PHE A 519 2.54 -8.47 18.51
CA PHE A 519 2.15 -7.14 18.99
C PHE A 519 1.45 -6.30 17.92
N TYR A 520 1.96 -6.29 16.68
CA TYR A 520 1.33 -5.63 15.53
C TYR A 520 -0.08 -6.17 15.24
N CYS A 521 -0.26 -7.50 15.17
CA CYS A 521 -1.57 -8.12 14.97
C CYS A 521 -2.57 -7.71 16.07
N ILE A 522 -2.13 -7.66 17.33
CA ILE A 522 -2.95 -7.20 18.47
C ILE A 522 -3.27 -5.71 18.33
N ALA A 523 -2.28 -4.87 18.01
CA ALA A 523 -2.45 -3.44 17.84
C ALA A 523 -3.49 -3.12 16.75
N CYS A 524 -3.41 -3.73 15.57
CA CYS A 524 -4.38 -3.50 14.50
C CYS A 524 -5.81 -3.86 14.91
N ARG A 525 -6.02 -4.93 15.71
CA ARG A 525 -7.35 -5.24 16.25
C ARG A 525 -7.84 -4.24 17.29
N LEU A 526 -6.95 -3.76 18.16
CA LEU A 526 -7.31 -2.76 19.18
C LEU A 526 -7.71 -1.45 18.50
N PHE A 527 -6.96 -1.01 17.49
CA PHE A 527 -7.27 0.19 16.72
C PHE A 527 -8.62 0.07 16.01
N GLU A 528 -8.88 -1.05 15.34
CA GLU A 528 -10.18 -1.33 14.71
C GLU A 528 -11.33 -1.36 15.73
N LYS A 529 -11.14 -2.02 16.88
CA LYS A 529 -12.12 -2.06 17.99
C LYS A 529 -12.41 -0.67 18.56
N PHE A 530 -11.39 0.18 18.70
CA PHE A 530 -11.51 1.56 19.21
C PHE A 530 -11.83 2.59 18.12
N LYS A 531 -12.06 2.16 16.87
CA LYS A 531 -12.36 3.02 15.71
C LYS A 531 -11.27 4.07 15.41
N ILE A 532 -10.01 3.68 15.58
CA ILE A 532 -8.83 4.48 15.24
C ILE A 532 -8.38 4.10 13.82
N ASP A 533 -8.50 5.06 12.90
CA ASP A 533 -8.12 4.91 11.48
C ASP A 533 -6.75 5.56 11.23
N ASP A 534 -5.69 4.79 11.48
CA ASP A 534 -4.35 5.08 10.95
C ASP A 534 -4.27 4.52 9.52
N PRO A 535 -4.10 5.37 8.48
CA PRO A 535 -4.14 4.96 7.07
C PRO A 535 -3.07 3.95 6.64
N LEU A 536 -1.92 3.94 7.31
CA LEU A 536 -0.78 3.08 6.99
C LEU A 536 -0.58 1.95 8.00
N GLU A 537 -1.33 1.96 9.11
CA GLU A 537 -1.02 1.24 10.35
C GLU A 537 0.29 1.71 11.01
N ALA A 538 0.74 2.94 10.70
CA ALA A 538 2.03 3.49 11.12
C ALA A 538 2.15 3.61 12.64
N SER A 539 1.08 3.99 13.34
CA SER A 539 1.02 4.00 14.81
C SER A 539 1.16 2.58 15.39
N GLN A 540 0.49 1.59 14.81
CA GLN A 540 0.56 0.19 15.26
C GLN A 540 1.97 -0.40 15.10
N ILE A 541 2.62 -0.08 13.97
CA ILE A 541 3.99 -0.48 13.67
C ILE A 541 4.96 0.26 14.60
N HIS A 542 4.99 1.58 14.56
CA HIS A 542 6.06 2.37 15.17
C HIS A 542 5.87 2.62 16.68
N ALA A 543 4.63 2.78 17.18
CA ALA A 543 4.41 2.96 18.62
C ALA A 543 4.52 1.62 19.37
N VAL A 544 3.73 0.63 18.96
CA VAL A 544 3.59 -0.63 19.72
C VAL A 544 4.80 -1.55 19.50
N CYS A 545 5.28 -1.68 18.27
CA CYS A 545 6.47 -2.49 18.01
C CYS A 545 7.77 -1.73 18.34
N GLY A 546 7.73 -0.38 18.38
CA GLY A 546 8.79 0.45 18.96
C GLY A 546 8.92 0.26 20.47
N LEU A 547 7.80 0.27 21.20
CA LEU A 547 7.75 -0.08 22.62
C LEU A 547 8.29 -1.49 22.88
N TRP A 548 7.87 -2.48 22.07
CA TRP A 548 8.44 -3.83 22.12
C TRP A 548 9.96 -3.80 21.89
N GLY A 549 10.46 -3.07 20.90
CA GLY A 549 11.89 -2.91 20.64
C GLY A 549 12.69 -2.23 21.75
N VAL A 550 12.09 -1.33 22.54
CA VAL A 550 12.73 -0.75 23.73
C VAL A 550 12.77 -1.76 24.89
N LEU A 551 11.67 -2.50 25.11
CA LEU A 551 11.56 -3.46 26.20
C LEU A 551 12.36 -4.74 25.94
N CYS A 552 12.47 -5.19 24.69
CA CYS A 552 13.19 -6.41 24.33
C CYS A 552 14.68 -6.33 24.70
N ILE A 553 15.28 -5.14 24.67
CA ILE A 553 16.65 -4.86 25.17
C ILE A 553 16.77 -5.26 26.65
N GLY A 554 15.76 -4.94 27.47
CA GLY A 554 15.72 -5.27 28.89
C GLY A 554 15.67 -6.78 29.18
N PHE A 555 15.16 -7.57 28.24
CA PHE A 555 15.12 -9.02 28.31
C PHE A 555 16.37 -9.68 27.70
N PHE A 556 16.85 -9.17 26.56
CA PHE A 556 17.71 -9.90 25.63
C PHE A 556 19.09 -9.30 25.37
N ASP A 557 19.43 -8.13 25.92
CA ASP A 557 20.78 -7.58 25.84
C ASP A 557 21.82 -8.59 26.38
N GLU A 558 22.81 -8.96 25.55
CA GLU A 558 23.77 -10.04 25.86
C GLU A 558 24.64 -9.78 27.10
N THR A 559 24.66 -8.55 27.64
CA THR A 559 25.53 -8.15 28.75
C THR A 559 24.78 -7.67 29.99
N HIS A 560 23.51 -7.28 29.86
CA HIS A 560 22.69 -6.68 30.92
C HIS A 560 21.23 -7.17 30.93
N GLY A 561 20.80 -7.96 29.96
CA GLY A 561 19.41 -8.41 29.80
C GLY A 561 19.01 -9.47 30.84
N LEU A 562 17.74 -9.44 31.24
CA LEU A 562 17.17 -10.30 32.28
C LEU A 562 17.46 -11.80 32.04
N PHE A 563 17.38 -12.28 30.79
CA PHE A 563 17.60 -13.71 30.48
C PHE A 563 19.07 -14.11 30.37
N PHE A 564 20.01 -13.16 30.42
CA PHE A 564 21.45 -13.41 30.35
C PHE A 564 22.15 -13.25 31.71
N ILE A 565 21.74 -12.26 32.52
CA ILE A 565 22.35 -11.98 33.82
C ILE A 565 21.39 -12.12 35.02
N TRP A 566 20.17 -12.62 34.81
CA TRP A 566 19.14 -12.85 35.83
C TRP A 566 18.81 -11.62 36.70
N ASN A 567 18.98 -10.42 36.14
CA ASN A 567 18.79 -9.15 36.83
C ASN A 567 17.80 -8.26 36.07
N ALA A 568 16.73 -7.84 36.75
CA ALA A 568 15.67 -7.00 36.16
C ALA A 568 16.06 -5.51 36.02
N ARG A 569 17.24 -5.08 36.49
CA ARG A 569 17.66 -3.66 36.48
C ARG A 569 17.59 -3.03 35.08
N GLN A 570 18.13 -3.69 34.05
CA GLN A 570 18.08 -3.15 32.68
C GLN A 570 16.62 -3.05 32.20
N LEU A 571 15.78 -4.06 32.46
CA LEU A 571 14.36 -4.04 32.10
C LEU A 571 13.61 -2.88 32.79
N GLY A 572 13.89 -2.61 34.07
CA GLY A 572 13.35 -1.46 34.78
C GLY A 572 13.77 -0.11 34.18
N ILE A 573 15.04 0.03 33.79
CA ILE A 573 15.55 1.22 33.10
C ILE A 573 14.90 1.38 31.72
N GLN A 574 14.77 0.29 30.95
CA GLN A 574 14.09 0.30 29.65
C GLN A 574 12.61 0.70 29.78
N ALA A 575 11.91 0.19 30.79
CA ALA A 575 10.51 0.54 31.05
C ALA A 575 10.34 2.01 31.46
N LEU A 576 11.24 2.54 32.31
CA LEU A 576 11.23 3.95 32.70
C LEU A 576 11.54 4.88 31.51
N GLY A 577 12.55 4.54 30.70
CA GLY A 577 12.86 5.30 29.49
C GLY A 577 11.73 5.24 28.46
N ALA A 578 11.10 4.08 28.29
CA ALA A 578 9.91 3.94 27.44
C ALA A 578 8.75 4.82 27.92
N PHE A 579 8.48 4.84 29.23
CA PHE A 579 7.47 5.71 29.83
C PHE A 579 7.79 7.20 29.61
N ALA A 580 9.03 7.62 29.84
CA ALA A 580 9.47 9.00 29.61
C ALA A 580 9.34 9.43 28.14
N ILE A 581 9.71 8.55 27.21
CA ILE A 581 9.50 8.75 25.76
C ILE A 581 8.01 8.89 25.46
N ILE A 582 7.15 7.98 25.92
CA ILE A 582 5.69 8.04 25.68
C ILE A 582 5.09 9.35 26.25
N VAL A 583 5.44 9.74 27.47
CA VAL A 583 4.96 10.99 28.08
C VAL A 583 5.38 12.22 27.27
N TRP A 584 6.63 12.28 26.81
CA TRP A 584 7.12 13.37 25.96
C TRP A 584 6.40 13.41 24.61
N SER A 585 6.38 12.29 23.89
CA SER A 585 5.82 12.17 22.54
C SER A 585 4.32 12.44 22.50
N CYS A 586 3.58 11.84 23.43
CA CYS A 586 2.14 12.07 23.55
C CYS A 586 1.83 13.48 24.07
N GLY A 587 2.59 14.00 25.04
CA GLY A 587 2.36 15.32 25.62
C GLY A 587 2.56 16.46 24.61
N THR A 588 3.72 16.48 23.93
CA THR A 588 4.03 17.51 22.91
C THR A 588 3.06 17.46 21.74
N SER A 589 2.74 16.26 21.24
CA SER A 589 1.79 16.07 20.14
C SER A 589 0.36 16.39 20.55
N PHE A 590 -0.05 16.09 21.78
CA PHE A 590 -1.38 16.46 22.28
C PHE A 590 -1.52 17.98 22.33
N ILE A 591 -0.57 18.69 22.96
CA ILE A 591 -0.56 20.16 23.03
C ILE A 591 -0.68 20.76 21.62
N TYR A 592 0.08 20.26 20.66
CA TYR A 592 0.07 20.76 19.29
C TYR A 592 -1.25 20.48 18.55
N PHE A 593 -1.62 19.20 18.39
CA PHE A 593 -2.80 18.81 17.60
C PHE A 593 -4.12 19.24 18.25
N TYR A 594 -4.22 19.25 19.59
CA TYR A 594 -5.40 19.73 20.30
C TYR A 594 -5.61 21.23 20.10
N SER A 595 -4.54 22.04 20.16
CA SER A 595 -4.61 23.48 19.93
C SER A 595 -5.09 23.81 18.52
N LEU A 596 -4.58 23.09 17.51
CA LEU A 596 -5.01 23.22 16.12
C LEU A 596 -6.45 22.76 15.88
N ASN A 597 -6.88 21.70 16.57
CA ASN A 597 -8.25 21.22 16.51
C ASN A 597 -9.22 22.26 17.10
N LYS A 598 -8.84 22.89 18.23
CA LYS A 598 -9.63 23.97 18.87
C LYS A 598 -9.80 25.23 18.01
N VAL A 599 -8.89 25.49 17.06
CA VAL A 599 -9.04 26.60 16.08
C VAL A 599 -9.52 26.14 14.70
N ASN A 600 -10.04 24.91 14.58
CA ASN A 600 -10.54 24.32 13.33
C ASN A 600 -9.51 24.34 12.16
N LYS A 601 -8.21 24.18 12.46
CA LYS A 601 -7.12 24.14 11.46
C LYS A 601 -6.42 22.79 11.31
N PHE A 602 -6.86 21.76 12.03
CA PHE A 602 -6.22 20.44 11.97
C PHE A 602 -6.76 19.56 10.83
N ARG A 603 -8.09 19.34 10.79
CA ARG A 603 -8.77 18.53 9.75
C ARG A 603 -9.28 19.40 8.61
N VAL A 604 -9.11 18.93 7.37
CA VAL A 604 -9.68 19.58 6.17
C VAL A 604 -11.21 19.46 6.12
N GLY A 605 -11.88 20.35 5.37
CA GLY A 605 -13.33 20.27 5.18
C GLY A 605 -13.79 19.01 4.43
N HIS A 606 -15.06 18.62 4.57
CA HIS A 606 -15.57 17.37 3.97
C HIS A 606 -15.45 17.39 2.44
N ILE A 607 -15.56 18.57 1.80
CA ILE A 607 -15.36 18.74 0.36
C ILE A 607 -13.94 18.38 -0.11
N TYR A 608 -12.92 18.59 0.74
CA TYR A 608 -11.54 18.18 0.48
C TYR A 608 -11.38 16.67 0.62
N GLU A 609 -11.93 16.07 1.68
CA GLU A 609 -11.90 14.62 1.84
C GLU A 609 -12.69 13.89 0.74
N ILE A 610 -13.73 14.49 0.16
CA ILE A 610 -14.49 13.92 -0.97
C ILE A 610 -13.70 14.03 -2.27
N THR A 611 -13.38 15.26 -2.69
CA THR A 611 -12.76 15.57 -4.00
C THR A 611 -11.34 15.01 -4.08
N GLY A 612 -10.57 15.15 -2.99
CA GLY A 612 -9.14 14.85 -2.94
C GLY A 612 -8.28 16.12 -2.91
N MET A 613 -7.20 16.09 -2.13
CA MET A 613 -6.27 17.21 -1.98
C MET A 613 -5.44 17.44 -3.25
N ASP A 614 -5.21 16.42 -4.08
CA ASP A 614 -4.45 16.60 -5.33
C ASP A 614 -5.15 17.58 -6.28
N VAL A 615 -6.49 17.49 -6.37
CA VAL A 615 -7.29 18.40 -7.20
C VAL A 615 -7.30 19.82 -6.63
N LEU A 616 -7.53 19.95 -5.32
CA LEU A 616 -7.83 21.23 -4.67
C LEU A 616 -6.61 22.02 -4.21
N MET A 617 -5.48 21.36 -3.92
CA MET A 617 -4.24 22.01 -3.49
C MET A 617 -3.24 22.17 -4.64
N HIS A 618 -3.23 21.23 -5.60
CA HIS A 618 -2.19 21.10 -6.63
C HIS A 618 -2.71 21.32 -8.06
N GLY A 619 -3.89 21.95 -8.22
CA GLY A 619 -4.37 22.52 -9.49
C GLY A 619 -4.99 21.52 -10.47
N GLY A 620 -5.75 20.53 -10.00
CA GLY A 620 -6.05 19.33 -10.80
C GLY A 620 -7.31 19.31 -11.66
N THR A 621 -8.26 20.25 -11.58
CA THR A 621 -9.42 20.36 -12.52
C THR A 621 -10.38 21.52 -12.21
N ASP A 622 -11.02 22.08 -13.25
CA ASP A 622 -12.19 23.00 -13.15
C ASP A 622 -13.50 22.31 -12.70
N LEU A 623 -13.44 21.16 -12.01
CA LEU A 623 -14.62 20.35 -11.67
C LEU A 623 -15.53 21.01 -10.63
N LEU A 624 -14.98 21.89 -9.80
CA LEU A 624 -15.66 22.71 -8.80
C LEU A 624 -14.96 24.07 -8.78
N SER A 625 -15.70 25.19 -8.73
CA SER A 625 -15.07 26.51 -8.69
C SER A 625 -14.54 26.85 -7.29
N ASN A 626 -13.44 27.61 -7.23
CA ASN A 626 -12.87 28.07 -5.95
C ASN A 626 -13.91 28.83 -5.10
N ASP A 627 -14.77 29.64 -5.71
CA ASP A 627 -15.88 30.32 -5.03
C ASP A 627 -16.85 29.35 -4.37
N MET A 628 -17.14 28.20 -5.00
CA MET A 628 -18.02 27.17 -4.46
C MET A 628 -17.36 26.46 -3.27
N ILE A 629 -16.08 26.11 -3.40
CA ILE A 629 -15.29 25.47 -2.33
C ILE A 629 -15.17 26.40 -1.12
N ASN A 630 -14.82 27.67 -1.35
CA ASN A 630 -14.70 28.70 -0.31
C ASN A 630 -16.03 28.94 0.44
N LYS A 631 -17.16 28.95 -0.27
CA LYS A 631 -18.49 29.06 0.35
C LYS A 631 -18.81 27.85 1.23
N ILE A 632 -18.57 26.64 0.74
CA ILE A 632 -18.77 25.39 1.51
C ILE A 632 -17.90 25.39 2.78
N GLU A 633 -16.62 25.77 2.67
CA GLU A 633 -15.73 25.92 3.83
C GLU A 633 -16.26 26.94 4.85
N GLN A 634 -16.73 28.10 4.38
CA GLN A 634 -17.27 29.15 5.25
C GLN A 634 -18.53 28.69 6.01
N GLU A 635 -19.44 27.97 5.36
CA GLU A 635 -20.61 27.41 6.05
C GLU A 635 -20.21 26.26 6.99
N GLN A 636 -19.31 25.35 6.59
CA GLN A 636 -18.83 24.27 7.47
C GLN A 636 -18.16 24.85 8.75
N ARG A 637 -17.34 25.90 8.62
CA ARG A 637 -16.74 26.61 9.76
C ARG A 637 -17.81 27.34 10.59
N THR A 638 -18.83 27.91 9.96
CA THR A 638 -19.95 28.58 10.66
C THR A 638 -20.79 27.59 11.47
N LEU A 639 -21.12 26.43 10.90
CA LEU A 639 -21.81 25.33 11.57
C LEU A 639 -21.00 24.76 12.73
N ALA A 640 -19.68 24.55 12.54
CA ALA A 640 -18.78 24.13 13.62
C ALA A 640 -18.73 25.15 14.76
N ASN A 641 -18.75 26.46 14.45
CA ASN A 641 -18.77 27.52 15.46
C ASN A 641 -20.15 27.68 16.15
N ARG A 642 -21.25 27.27 15.51
CA ARG A 642 -22.59 27.19 16.14
C ARG A 642 -22.66 26.01 17.12
N ASN A 643 -22.12 24.85 16.76
CA ASN A 643 -22.18 23.63 17.59
C ASN A 643 -21.21 23.63 18.79
N ASN A 644 -20.31 24.63 18.88
CA ASN A 644 -19.39 24.84 20.00
C ASN A 644 -19.83 26.00 20.93
N ARG A 645 -21.08 26.47 20.82
CA ARG A 645 -21.70 27.51 21.64
C ARG A 645 -22.94 26.98 22.34
#